data_AF-A0A412CPD3-F1
#
_entry.id   AF-A0A412CPD3-F1
#
_cell.length_a   1.000
_cell.length_b   1.000
_cell.length_c   1.000
_cell.angle_alpha   90.00
_cell.angle_beta   90.00
_cell.angle_gamma   90.00
#
_symmetry.space_group_name_H-M   'P 1'
#
loop_
_entity.id
_entity.type
_entity.pdbx_description
1 polymer ?
#
loop_
_entity_poly.entity_id
_entity_poly.type
_entity_poly.pdbx_seq_one_letter_code
_entity_poly.pdbx_strand_id
1 'polypeptide(L)'
;MKNSCFIVLFLLGIIPSAFAQLIGFEEEVPEAFTVSGKGEVKISSLFYKEGESSLEWDFQPGSTLDVQIAPLSLNTRNEKQFGITLWIYNEKPQQDSIRFEFLNKEGEVSYWFSYRLQAAGWRACWISFEYMQGDKKDKKIVAYRLVAPQRKGRIFLDRLIFPEKKMNLRTTPDQQLPTNNGLSNRDLWHWCLVWKWEQQSYDIPLPSKLTSEQKKELKTIEQRLTDFLEVKKAPQGPINAAYKTFEKAAISPSIAGTGFIGTPIVTPDEQDKKKGEMSWNDIETMLSGFAYDAYYNQNETSKKNYFTVFDYAIDQGFAYGSGMGTNHHYGYQVRKIYTTAWLMRDAIYKHPHRDAYLSTLRFWAALQETRQTCSPTRDELLDSWHTLLMAKFISAMMFPDAREQAQALSGLSRWLSSSLRYTPGTIGGIKVDGTTFHHGGFYPGYTTGVLATVGEYIAFTNGTSFELTEDARKHMKSAFIAMRNYCNFYEWGIGISGRHPFGGKMGSDDIEAFANIALSGDLSGQGNTFDRGLAADYLRLIRNSDTPNARFFKKEGIQPAQAPQGFFVYNYGSAGIFRRADWMVTLKGYTTDVWGSEIYTKDNRYGRYQSYGSVQIMGKGNPVSRAGSGFVQEGWDWNRLPGTTTIHLPFDLLDSPLKGTTMARSKENFSGSSSLDGKNGMFAMKLAERDYENFTLDFVARKSVFCFDNRMVCLGTGISNSNADYPTETTLFQTKYNGKEPKVGEDNYWLHDGYDNYYHVVDGTVRAQVAEQESRHEKTREITKGKFSSAWIEHGKAPKEGTYEYMVLIQPSASDLDELRKTPAYEVLQRDQTAHVVYDKKTGITAYAAFEAYQPATDKVFVAIPAETMVMYAKESDKGIRLSVCDPNLNIEEKTYTTKEPSRPITKEIRLKGHWTLTSPMENVRLEQQGDQTVLTVTCLHGQPIEMFMENK
;
A
#
# COMPACT_ATOMS: atom_id res chain seq x y z
N MET A 1 -32.11 -6.52 -61.82
CA MET A 1 -32.40 -7.94 -62.15
C MET A 1 -31.37 -8.81 -61.47
N LYS A 2 -31.86 -9.68 -60.57
CA LYS A 2 -31.28 -10.91 -59.99
C LYS A 2 -29.78 -11.20 -60.17
N ASN A 3 -29.09 -11.40 -59.04
CA ASN A 3 -28.30 -12.61 -58.71
C ASN A 3 -27.63 -12.35 -57.34
N SER A 4 -28.17 -12.90 -56.24
CA SER A 4 -27.76 -14.17 -55.64
C SER A 4 -26.27 -14.21 -55.31
N CYS A 5 -25.90 -13.78 -54.10
CA CYS A 5 -24.60 -14.05 -53.50
C CYS A 5 -24.79 -14.75 -52.16
N PHE A 6 -24.07 -15.86 -52.02
CA PHE A 6 -24.13 -16.85 -50.96
C PHE A 6 -23.88 -16.24 -49.57
N ILE A 7 -24.82 -16.45 -48.64
CA ILE A 7 -24.54 -16.38 -47.20
C ILE A 7 -24.04 -17.76 -46.78
N VAL A 8 -22.74 -17.85 -46.51
CA VAL A 8 -22.14 -19.00 -45.84
C VAL A 8 -22.52 -18.90 -44.36
N LEU A 9 -23.55 -19.64 -43.96
CA LEU A 9 -23.84 -19.93 -42.56
C LEU A 9 -22.74 -20.88 -42.04
N PHE A 10 -21.78 -20.36 -41.30
CA PHE A 10 -20.96 -21.18 -40.40
C PHE A 10 -21.84 -21.59 -39.22
N LEU A 11 -22.39 -22.80 -39.30
CA LEU A 11 -22.89 -23.59 -38.18
C LEU A 11 -21.73 -23.89 -37.23
N LEU A 12 -21.39 -22.92 -36.37
CA LEU A 12 -20.69 -23.21 -35.13
C LEU A 12 -21.73 -23.84 -34.19
N GLY A 13 -21.73 -25.17 -34.16
CA GLY A 13 -22.45 -25.94 -33.16
C GLY A 13 -22.04 -25.45 -31.78
N ILE A 14 -22.96 -24.77 -31.12
CA ILE A 14 -22.92 -24.55 -29.68
C ILE A 14 -23.13 -25.93 -29.06
N ILE A 15 -22.04 -26.60 -28.72
CA ILE A 15 -22.10 -27.69 -27.74
C ILE A 15 -22.44 -26.99 -26.42
N PRO A 16 -23.61 -27.26 -25.80
CA PRO A 16 -23.85 -26.78 -24.45
C PRO A 16 -22.87 -27.54 -23.56
N SER A 17 -21.98 -26.82 -22.88
CA SER A 17 -21.13 -27.39 -21.83
C SER A 17 -22.02 -27.74 -20.63
N ALA A 18 -22.69 -28.89 -20.69
CA ALA A 18 -23.50 -29.45 -19.62
C ALA A 18 -22.62 -30.08 -18.51
N PHE A 19 -21.65 -29.32 -18.00
CA PHE A 19 -20.63 -29.79 -17.04
C PHE A 19 -20.69 -29.09 -15.67
N ALA A 20 -21.75 -28.31 -15.41
CA ALA A 20 -21.81 -27.34 -14.32
C ALA A 20 -22.89 -27.71 -13.29
N GLN A 21 -22.54 -27.76 -12.00
CA GLN A 21 -23.49 -27.87 -10.88
C GLN A 21 -23.30 -26.65 -9.97
N LEU A 22 -24.00 -25.56 -10.27
CA LEU A 22 -24.37 -24.53 -9.29
C LEU A 22 -25.74 -24.93 -8.75
N ILE A 23 -25.82 -25.31 -7.48
CA ILE A 23 -27.06 -25.81 -6.87
C ILE A 23 -27.36 -24.96 -5.62
N GLY A 24 -28.41 -24.14 -5.73
CA GLY A 24 -28.98 -23.36 -4.62
C GLY A 24 -30.21 -24.02 -3.97
N PHE A 25 -30.60 -25.22 -4.42
CA PHE A 25 -31.66 -26.03 -3.78
C PHE A 25 -33.06 -25.39 -3.65
N GLU A 26 -33.47 -24.54 -4.62
CA GLU A 26 -34.72 -23.76 -4.54
C GLU A 26 -36.02 -24.48 -4.92
N GLU A 27 -35.94 -25.62 -5.61
CA GLU A 27 -37.12 -26.30 -6.16
C GLU A 27 -37.31 -27.69 -5.54
N GLU A 28 -36.42 -28.62 -5.85
CA GLU A 28 -36.46 -30.00 -5.37
C GLU A 28 -35.05 -30.55 -5.11
N VAL A 29 -34.97 -31.70 -4.43
CA VAL A 29 -33.70 -32.41 -4.24
C VAL A 29 -33.25 -32.94 -5.62
N PRO A 30 -32.09 -32.53 -6.15
CA PRO A 30 -31.67 -32.98 -7.48
C PRO A 30 -31.53 -34.50 -7.52
N GLU A 31 -31.98 -35.15 -8.60
CA GLU A 31 -31.99 -36.62 -8.74
C GLU A 31 -30.62 -37.29 -8.50
N ALA A 32 -29.53 -36.54 -8.72
CA ALA A 32 -28.17 -37.02 -8.48
C ALA A 32 -27.84 -37.26 -7.00
N PHE A 33 -28.63 -36.69 -6.07
CA PHE A 33 -28.43 -36.77 -4.62
C PHE A 33 -29.26 -37.92 -4.07
N THR A 34 -28.57 -38.91 -3.50
CA THR A 34 -29.20 -40.11 -2.93
C THR A 34 -28.66 -40.38 -1.54
N VAL A 35 -29.50 -40.94 -0.66
CA VAL A 35 -29.08 -41.32 0.70
C VAL A 35 -28.87 -42.83 0.74
N SER A 36 -27.68 -43.26 1.16
CA SER A 36 -27.42 -44.67 1.48
C SER A 36 -27.41 -44.88 2.99
N GLY A 37 -28.16 -45.89 3.45
CA GLY A 37 -28.35 -46.18 4.88
C GLY A 37 -29.68 -45.65 5.43
N LYS A 38 -29.74 -45.39 6.74
CA LYS A 38 -30.92 -44.79 7.38
C LYS A 38 -30.75 -43.26 7.40
N GLY A 39 -31.75 -42.51 6.98
CA GLY A 39 -31.72 -41.05 6.90
C GLY A 39 -32.71 -40.53 5.86
N GLU A 40 -32.85 -39.21 5.77
CA GLU A 40 -33.73 -38.52 4.83
C GLU A 40 -33.04 -37.27 4.27
N VAL A 41 -33.31 -36.94 3.01
CA VAL A 41 -32.90 -35.68 2.39
C VAL A 41 -34.13 -35.00 1.80
N LYS A 42 -34.27 -33.69 2.03
CA LYS A 42 -35.40 -32.88 1.52
C LYS A 42 -35.02 -31.42 1.38
N ILE A 43 -35.82 -30.65 0.64
CA ILE A 43 -35.73 -29.19 0.61
C ILE A 43 -36.38 -28.62 1.87
N SER A 44 -35.76 -27.60 2.46
CA SER A 44 -36.16 -27.02 3.73
C SER A 44 -35.98 -25.51 3.72
N SER A 45 -36.99 -24.77 4.21
CA SER A 45 -36.93 -23.32 4.42
C SER A 45 -36.53 -22.94 5.85
N LEU A 46 -36.12 -23.91 6.67
CA LEU A 46 -35.71 -23.68 8.05
C LEU A 46 -34.48 -22.78 8.14
N PHE A 47 -33.53 -22.97 7.23
CA PHE A 47 -32.32 -22.17 7.09
C PHE A 47 -31.96 -22.11 5.61
N TYR A 48 -31.45 -20.98 5.15
CA TYR A 48 -30.95 -20.82 3.78
C TYR A 48 -29.82 -19.79 3.74
N LYS A 49 -29.01 -19.88 2.69
CA LYS A 49 -27.84 -19.04 2.38
C LYS A 49 -27.86 -18.53 0.93
N GLU A 50 -28.78 -19.02 0.12
CA GLU A 50 -29.26 -18.49 -1.15
C GLU A 50 -30.80 -18.59 -1.17
N GLY A 51 -31.45 -17.72 -1.95
CA GLY A 51 -32.91 -17.67 -2.10
C GLY A 51 -33.71 -17.88 -0.81
N GLU A 52 -34.55 -18.92 -0.76
CA GLU A 52 -35.52 -19.15 0.32
C GLU A 52 -35.46 -20.57 0.92
N SER A 53 -34.57 -21.44 0.41
CA SER A 53 -34.49 -22.83 0.87
C SER A 53 -33.09 -23.43 0.76
N SER A 54 -32.88 -24.58 1.40
CA SER A 54 -31.62 -25.33 1.36
C SER A 54 -31.88 -26.84 1.44
N LEU A 55 -30.83 -27.62 1.20
CA LEU A 55 -30.89 -29.08 1.34
C LEU A 55 -30.75 -29.49 2.81
N GLU A 56 -31.82 -30.00 3.42
CA GLU A 56 -31.78 -30.63 4.74
C GLU A 56 -31.40 -32.10 4.60
N TRP A 57 -30.35 -32.51 5.32
CA TRP A 57 -29.95 -33.91 5.44
C TRP A 57 -30.05 -34.36 6.89
N ASP A 58 -31.06 -35.18 7.20
CA ASP A 58 -31.20 -35.90 8.47
C ASP A 58 -30.47 -37.25 8.35
N PHE A 59 -29.38 -37.38 9.09
CA PHE A 59 -28.48 -38.51 9.01
C PHE A 59 -28.56 -39.40 10.26
N GLN A 60 -28.38 -40.70 10.03
CA GLN A 60 -28.11 -41.69 11.08
C GLN A 60 -26.61 -42.06 11.10
N PRO A 61 -26.12 -42.73 12.17
CA PRO A 61 -24.71 -43.09 12.29
C PRO A 61 -24.16 -43.78 11.03
N GLY A 62 -23.16 -43.16 10.40
CA GLY A 62 -22.48 -43.72 9.21
C GLY A 62 -23.28 -43.73 7.91
N SER A 63 -24.48 -43.13 7.86
CA SER A 63 -25.21 -42.92 6.60
C SER A 63 -24.45 -41.99 5.66
N THR A 64 -24.69 -42.10 4.35
CA THR A 64 -24.06 -41.26 3.34
C THR A 64 -25.07 -40.51 2.50
N LEU A 65 -24.72 -39.27 2.14
CA LEU A 65 -25.36 -38.52 1.06
C LEU A 65 -24.43 -38.64 -0.16
N ASP A 66 -24.82 -39.47 -1.11
CA ASP A 66 -24.08 -39.82 -2.31
C ASP A 66 -24.53 -38.95 -3.50
N VAL A 67 -23.57 -38.41 -4.24
CA VAL A 67 -23.80 -37.54 -5.39
C VAL A 67 -23.07 -38.09 -6.62
N GLN A 68 -23.85 -38.49 -7.62
CA GLN A 68 -23.31 -38.90 -8.93
C GLN A 68 -22.97 -37.66 -9.77
N ILE A 69 -21.81 -37.69 -10.44
CA ILE A 69 -21.36 -36.59 -11.29
C ILE A 69 -20.94 -37.10 -12.67
N ALA A 70 -20.89 -36.18 -13.64
CA ALA A 70 -20.17 -36.46 -14.87
C ALA A 70 -18.68 -36.72 -14.57
N PRO A 71 -18.02 -37.69 -15.22
CA PRO A 71 -16.61 -37.99 -14.96
C PRO A 71 -15.70 -36.77 -15.09
N LEU A 72 -15.05 -36.40 -13.99
CA LEU A 72 -14.08 -35.31 -13.88
C LEU A 72 -12.66 -35.87 -13.91
N SER A 73 -11.86 -35.44 -14.89
CA SER A 73 -10.44 -35.81 -14.95
C SER A 73 -9.55 -34.67 -14.44
N LEU A 74 -8.83 -34.94 -13.35
CA LEU A 74 -7.92 -34.00 -12.72
C LEU A 74 -6.50 -34.10 -13.32
N ASN A 75 -5.81 -32.97 -13.35
CA ASN A 75 -4.38 -32.87 -13.61
C ASN A 75 -3.79 -31.89 -12.59
N THR A 76 -2.47 -31.74 -12.54
CA THR A 76 -1.79 -30.88 -11.57
C THR A 76 -2.32 -29.44 -11.57
N ARG A 77 -2.72 -28.89 -12.72
CA ARG A 77 -3.30 -27.54 -12.79
C ARG A 77 -4.70 -27.51 -12.18
N ASN A 78 -5.55 -28.46 -12.55
CA ASN A 78 -6.94 -28.50 -12.11
C ASN A 78 -7.05 -28.82 -10.61
N GLU A 79 -6.14 -29.63 -10.06
CA GLU A 79 -6.10 -29.90 -8.62
C GLU A 79 -5.87 -28.63 -7.79
N LYS A 80 -5.05 -27.71 -8.29
CA LYS A 80 -4.79 -26.41 -7.66
C LYS A 80 -5.95 -25.44 -7.83
N GLN A 81 -6.59 -25.46 -9.00
CA GLN A 81 -7.56 -24.43 -9.39
C GLN A 81 -8.99 -24.77 -8.99
N PHE A 82 -9.35 -26.03 -8.79
CA PHE A 82 -10.73 -26.45 -8.60
C PHE A 82 -10.90 -27.32 -7.34
N GLY A 83 -12.14 -27.42 -6.91
CA GLY A 83 -12.54 -28.15 -5.71
C GLY A 83 -14.02 -28.00 -5.47
N ILE A 84 -14.41 -28.00 -4.20
CA ILE A 84 -15.80 -27.83 -3.78
C ILE A 84 -15.94 -26.56 -2.94
N THR A 85 -16.99 -25.79 -3.21
CA THR A 85 -17.45 -24.70 -2.35
C THR A 85 -18.91 -24.89 -2.01
N LEU A 86 -19.27 -24.81 -0.74
CA LEU A 86 -20.64 -24.78 -0.27
C LEU A 86 -20.71 -24.09 1.10
N TRP A 87 -21.92 -23.88 1.60
CA TRP A 87 -22.19 -23.48 2.97
C TRP A 87 -22.88 -24.62 3.71
N ILE A 88 -22.52 -24.79 4.99
CA ILE A 88 -23.08 -25.83 5.86
C ILE A 88 -23.62 -25.16 7.11
N TYR A 89 -24.92 -25.35 7.37
CA TYR A 89 -25.55 -24.95 8.62
C TYR A 89 -25.58 -26.12 9.59
N ASN A 90 -25.18 -25.85 10.82
CA ASN A 90 -25.28 -26.78 11.93
C ASN A 90 -26.01 -26.10 13.08
N GLU A 91 -27.02 -26.75 13.66
CA GLU A 91 -27.89 -26.09 14.66
C GLU A 91 -27.21 -25.89 16.01
N LYS A 92 -26.25 -26.75 16.36
CA LYS A 92 -25.55 -26.71 17.65
C LYS A 92 -24.12 -27.26 17.54
N PRO A 93 -23.15 -26.75 18.30
CA PRO A 93 -21.77 -27.25 18.26
C PRO A 93 -21.66 -28.75 18.55
N GLN A 94 -20.79 -29.44 17.81
CA GLN A 94 -20.51 -30.87 17.90
C GLN A 94 -19.00 -31.13 17.87
N GLN A 95 -18.55 -32.23 18.47
CA GLN A 95 -17.13 -32.60 18.49
C GLN A 95 -16.71 -33.45 17.28
N ASP A 96 -17.67 -33.89 16.47
CA ASP A 96 -17.44 -34.74 15.30
C ASP A 96 -17.35 -33.94 13.99
N SER A 97 -17.32 -34.66 12.87
CA SER A 97 -17.10 -34.10 11.54
C SER A 97 -17.90 -34.87 10.50
N ILE A 98 -18.24 -34.18 9.41
CA ILE A 98 -18.70 -34.80 8.17
C ILE A 98 -17.47 -35.05 7.32
N ARG A 99 -17.35 -36.26 6.76
CA ARG A 99 -16.23 -36.61 5.87
C ARG A 99 -16.71 -36.57 4.42
N PHE A 100 -16.06 -35.75 3.60
CA PHE A 100 -16.29 -35.72 2.16
C PHE A 100 -15.32 -36.68 1.50
N GLU A 101 -15.81 -37.55 0.63
CA GLU A 101 -15.04 -38.53 -0.12
C GLU A 101 -15.33 -38.42 -1.61
N PHE A 102 -14.30 -38.37 -2.45
CA PHE A 102 -14.39 -38.29 -3.91
C PHE A 102 -13.91 -39.62 -4.51
N LEU A 103 -14.76 -40.23 -5.32
CA LEU A 103 -14.68 -41.63 -5.70
C LEU A 103 -14.26 -41.80 -7.16
N ASN A 104 -13.41 -42.79 -7.44
CA ASN A 104 -13.11 -43.24 -8.79
C ASN A 104 -14.21 -44.17 -9.35
N LYS A 105 -14.01 -44.70 -10.55
CA LYS A 105 -14.97 -45.57 -11.23
C LYS A 105 -15.23 -46.88 -10.49
N GLU A 106 -14.23 -47.35 -9.75
CA GLU A 106 -14.24 -48.56 -8.95
C GLU A 106 -14.92 -48.35 -7.58
N GLY A 107 -15.26 -47.11 -7.23
CA GLY A 107 -15.87 -46.74 -5.95
C GLY A 107 -14.86 -46.51 -4.82
N GLU A 108 -13.57 -46.44 -5.15
CA GLU A 108 -12.48 -46.20 -4.21
C GLU A 108 -12.26 -44.70 -3.96
N VAL A 109 -11.89 -44.35 -2.72
CA VAL A 109 -11.69 -42.94 -2.32
C VAL A 109 -10.35 -42.42 -2.84
N SER A 110 -10.39 -41.55 -3.84
CA SER A 110 -9.21 -40.90 -4.41
C SER A 110 -8.80 -39.64 -3.63
N TYR A 111 -9.79 -38.84 -3.20
CA TYR A 111 -9.60 -37.62 -2.42
C TYR A 111 -10.58 -37.59 -1.26
N TRP A 112 -10.20 -36.99 -0.13
CA TRP A 112 -11.13 -36.78 0.99
C TRP A 112 -10.71 -35.61 1.89
N PHE A 113 -11.67 -35.06 2.63
CA PHE A 113 -11.39 -34.14 3.75
C PHE A 113 -12.48 -34.24 4.82
N SER A 114 -12.20 -33.74 6.02
CA SER A 114 -13.17 -33.70 7.12
C SER A 114 -13.55 -32.26 7.45
N TYR A 115 -14.86 -32.01 7.52
CA TYR A 115 -15.45 -30.74 7.92
C TYR A 115 -15.95 -30.83 9.37
N ARG A 116 -15.35 -30.06 10.28
CA ARG A 116 -15.67 -30.14 11.71
C ARG A 116 -16.97 -29.41 12.05
N LEU A 117 -17.88 -30.07 12.76
CA LEU A 117 -19.16 -29.50 13.17
C LEU A 117 -19.08 -28.70 14.48
N GLN A 118 -17.94 -28.08 14.78
CA GLN A 118 -17.64 -27.44 16.06
C GLN A 118 -18.36 -26.11 16.33
N ALA A 119 -19.09 -25.58 15.37
CA ALA A 119 -19.83 -24.33 15.51
C ALA A 119 -21.30 -24.51 15.11
N ALA A 120 -22.16 -23.67 15.69
CA ALA A 120 -23.52 -23.49 15.23
C ALA A 120 -23.61 -22.35 14.20
N GLY A 121 -24.68 -22.36 13.41
CA GLY A 121 -24.92 -21.41 12.33
C GLY A 121 -24.27 -21.84 11.02
N TRP A 122 -24.32 -20.95 10.03
CA TRP A 122 -23.69 -21.09 8.72
C TRP A 122 -22.17 -20.96 8.81
N ARG A 123 -21.45 -21.91 8.22
CA ARG A 123 -20.01 -21.84 8.00
C ARG A 123 -19.69 -22.29 6.57
N ALA A 124 -18.69 -21.68 5.96
CA ALA A 124 -18.29 -21.98 4.59
C ALA A 124 -17.42 -23.24 4.55
N CYS A 125 -17.62 -24.07 3.53
CA CYS A 125 -16.82 -25.23 3.20
C CYS A 125 -16.20 -25.01 1.83
N TRP A 126 -15.00 -24.42 1.78
CA TRP A 126 -14.29 -24.09 0.55
C TRP A 126 -12.95 -24.80 0.55
N ILE A 127 -12.70 -25.72 -0.37
CA ILE A 127 -11.44 -26.48 -0.41
C ILE A 127 -11.12 -26.97 -1.83
N SER A 128 -9.87 -26.75 -2.27
CA SER A 128 -9.37 -27.29 -3.54
C SER A 128 -8.89 -28.74 -3.38
N PHE A 129 -8.87 -29.50 -4.48
CA PHE A 129 -8.34 -30.87 -4.47
C PHE A 129 -6.87 -30.95 -4.03
N GLU A 130 -6.09 -29.89 -4.23
CA GLU A 130 -4.71 -29.78 -3.75
C GLU A 130 -4.61 -30.01 -2.24
N TYR A 131 -5.52 -29.45 -1.45
CA TYR A 131 -5.49 -29.53 0.02
C TYR A 131 -6.30 -30.69 0.61
N MET A 132 -7.02 -31.44 -0.22
CA MET A 132 -7.65 -32.70 0.20
C MET A 132 -6.59 -33.77 0.49
N GLN A 133 -6.93 -34.70 1.36
CA GLN A 133 -6.16 -35.91 1.64
C GLN A 133 -6.50 -37.03 0.62
N GLY A 134 -5.87 -38.20 0.74
CA GLY A 134 -6.05 -39.34 -0.18
C GLY A 134 -4.75 -39.76 -0.85
N ASP A 135 -4.72 -40.92 -1.52
CA ASP A 135 -3.52 -41.34 -2.27
C ASP A 135 -3.33 -40.58 -3.58
N LYS A 136 -4.42 -39.95 -4.06
CA LYS A 136 -4.51 -39.13 -5.28
C LYS A 136 -3.96 -39.84 -6.52
N LYS A 137 -3.93 -41.17 -6.56
CA LYS A 137 -3.38 -41.94 -7.69
C LYS A 137 -4.32 -41.92 -8.88
N ASP A 138 -5.60 -42.19 -8.64
CA ASP A 138 -6.63 -42.03 -9.65
C ASP A 138 -7.13 -40.59 -9.67
N LYS A 139 -7.09 -39.99 -10.85
CA LYS A 139 -7.49 -38.61 -11.10
C LYS A 139 -8.87 -38.50 -11.74
N LYS A 140 -9.54 -39.63 -11.98
CA LYS A 140 -10.87 -39.68 -12.60
C LYS A 140 -11.93 -39.83 -11.52
N ILE A 141 -12.59 -38.74 -11.19
CA ILE A 141 -13.67 -38.70 -10.19
C ILE A 141 -15.01 -38.85 -10.89
N VAL A 142 -15.87 -39.76 -10.41
CA VAL A 142 -17.20 -39.99 -10.99
C VAL A 142 -18.34 -39.83 -10.00
N ALA A 143 -18.03 -39.73 -8.70
CA ALA A 143 -18.99 -39.45 -7.66
C ALA A 143 -18.27 -38.80 -6.47
N TYR A 144 -19.04 -38.16 -5.60
CA TYR A 144 -18.58 -37.84 -4.25
C TYR A 144 -19.68 -38.17 -3.23
N ARG A 145 -19.30 -38.33 -1.97
CA ARG A 145 -20.25 -38.58 -0.89
C ARG A 145 -19.87 -37.86 0.39
N LEU A 146 -20.88 -37.51 1.17
CA LEU A 146 -20.72 -37.01 2.54
C LEU A 146 -21.04 -38.16 3.50
N VAL A 147 -20.10 -38.50 4.37
CA VAL A 147 -20.24 -39.55 5.38
C VAL A 147 -20.57 -38.93 6.71
N ALA A 148 -21.71 -39.35 7.28
CA ALA A 148 -22.19 -38.89 8.57
C ALA A 148 -21.29 -39.34 9.72
N PRO A 149 -21.21 -38.57 10.82
CA PRO A 149 -20.57 -39.02 12.05
C PRO A 149 -21.30 -40.23 12.65
N GLN A 150 -20.69 -40.85 13.66
CA GLN A 150 -21.27 -41.99 14.39
C GLN A 150 -22.35 -41.56 15.40
N ARG A 151 -23.28 -40.70 14.98
CA ARG A 151 -24.46 -40.26 15.73
C ARG A 151 -25.59 -39.88 14.79
N LYS A 152 -26.80 -39.74 15.33
CA LYS A 152 -27.91 -39.08 14.64
C LYS A 152 -27.76 -37.56 14.64
N GLY A 153 -28.28 -36.90 13.63
CA GLY A 153 -28.36 -35.43 13.57
C GLY A 153 -28.79 -34.95 12.21
N ARG A 154 -28.85 -33.63 12.04
CA ARG A 154 -29.14 -33.00 10.75
C ARG A 154 -28.22 -31.83 10.48
N ILE A 155 -27.98 -31.56 9.21
CA ILE A 155 -27.30 -30.36 8.70
C ILE A 155 -28.05 -29.83 7.49
N PHE A 156 -27.75 -28.60 7.12
CA PHE A 156 -28.29 -27.98 5.91
C PHE A 156 -27.15 -27.57 4.98
N LEU A 157 -27.30 -27.83 3.68
CA LEU A 157 -26.30 -27.54 2.66
C LEU A 157 -26.89 -26.55 1.65
N ASP A 158 -26.09 -25.55 1.28
CA ASP A 158 -26.52 -24.54 0.31
C ASP A 158 -25.34 -23.95 -0.48
N ARG A 159 -25.63 -23.26 -1.59
CA ARG A 159 -24.66 -22.62 -2.50
C ARG A 159 -23.57 -23.58 -2.96
N LEU A 160 -23.96 -24.79 -3.34
CA LEU A 160 -23.01 -25.81 -3.74
C LEU A 160 -22.50 -25.52 -5.16
N ILE A 161 -21.17 -25.43 -5.30
CA ILE A 161 -20.47 -25.32 -6.57
C ILE A 161 -19.40 -26.42 -6.63
N PHE A 162 -19.46 -27.24 -7.67
CA PHE A 162 -18.48 -28.29 -7.92
C PHE A 162 -18.46 -28.73 -9.39
N PRO A 163 -17.29 -28.85 -10.06
CA PRO A 163 -16.01 -28.18 -9.82
C PRO A 163 -15.89 -26.88 -10.64
N GLU A 164 -17.01 -26.24 -11.00
CA GLU A 164 -17.13 -25.25 -12.07
C GLU A 164 -16.29 -23.98 -11.89
N LYS A 165 -16.24 -23.45 -10.66
CA LYS A 165 -15.59 -22.17 -10.35
C LYS A 165 -14.17 -22.40 -9.85
N LYS A 166 -13.22 -21.63 -10.38
CA LYS A 166 -11.87 -21.60 -9.82
C LYS A 166 -11.94 -21.17 -8.36
N MET A 167 -11.28 -21.94 -7.51
CA MET A 167 -11.10 -21.62 -6.10
C MET A 167 -10.42 -20.26 -5.94
N ASN A 168 -10.86 -19.51 -4.94
CA ASN A 168 -10.16 -18.30 -4.56
C ASN A 168 -8.78 -18.70 -3.98
N LEU A 169 -7.71 -18.13 -4.52
CA LEU A 169 -6.33 -18.39 -4.04
C LEU A 169 -6.14 -18.03 -2.55
N ARG A 170 -7.04 -17.22 -2.00
CA ARG A 170 -7.04 -16.71 -0.62
C ARG A 170 -8.03 -17.45 0.27
N THR A 171 -8.46 -18.65 -0.12
CA THR A 171 -9.30 -19.50 0.72
C THR A 171 -8.60 -19.71 2.06
N THR A 172 -9.26 -19.40 3.17
CA THR A 172 -8.61 -19.26 4.47
C THR A 172 -8.86 -20.50 5.38
N PRO A 173 -7.87 -20.94 6.17
CA PRO A 173 -8.08 -21.91 7.24
C PRO A 173 -8.98 -21.35 8.34
N ASP A 174 -9.81 -22.22 8.92
CA ASP A 174 -10.68 -21.87 10.03
C ASP A 174 -10.95 -23.07 10.96
N GLN A 175 -11.85 -22.92 11.92
CA GLN A 175 -12.16 -23.97 12.89
C GLN A 175 -12.77 -25.22 12.24
N GLN A 176 -13.52 -25.03 11.14
CA GLN A 176 -14.18 -26.12 10.42
C GLN A 176 -13.18 -26.87 9.53
N LEU A 177 -12.28 -26.13 8.87
CA LEU A 177 -11.27 -26.60 7.93
C LEU A 177 -9.86 -26.07 8.29
N PRO A 178 -9.23 -26.57 9.38
CA PRO A 178 -7.97 -26.00 9.89
C PRO A 178 -6.75 -26.27 9.01
N THR A 179 -6.84 -27.24 8.10
CA THR A 179 -5.74 -27.63 7.19
C THR A 179 -5.85 -26.98 5.81
N ASN A 180 -6.82 -26.07 5.62
CA ASN A 180 -7.05 -25.43 4.33
C ASN A 180 -5.84 -24.59 3.88
N ASN A 181 -5.66 -24.44 2.57
CA ASN A 181 -4.68 -23.58 1.88
C ASN A 181 -3.19 -23.67 2.30
N GLY A 182 -2.81 -24.53 3.25
CA GLY A 182 -1.44 -24.65 3.77
C GLY A 182 -0.95 -23.32 4.37
N LEU A 183 -0.76 -23.25 5.70
CA LEU A 183 -0.36 -22.04 6.44
C LEU A 183 1.00 -21.39 6.05
N SER A 184 1.62 -21.87 4.97
CA SER A 184 2.89 -21.49 4.36
C SER A 184 2.77 -20.82 2.98
N ASN A 185 1.58 -20.71 2.37
CA ASN A 185 1.43 -20.06 1.08
C ASN A 185 1.46 -18.52 1.22
N ARG A 186 2.33 -17.84 0.46
CA ARG A 186 2.41 -16.37 0.41
C ARG A 186 1.10 -15.71 -0.04
N ASP A 187 0.27 -16.44 -0.80
CA ASP A 187 -1.03 -15.93 -1.24
C ASP A 187 -2.04 -15.77 -0.09
N LEU A 188 -1.76 -16.33 1.10
CA LEU A 188 -2.48 -16.04 2.33
C LEU A 188 -1.93 -14.76 2.99
N TRP A 189 -2.51 -13.64 2.61
CA TRP A 189 -2.24 -12.33 3.21
C TRP A 189 -2.64 -12.34 4.69
N HIS A 190 -2.16 -11.38 5.46
CA HIS A 190 -2.36 -11.31 6.91
C HIS A 190 -3.83 -11.41 7.37
N TRP A 191 -4.74 -10.91 6.53
CA TRP A 191 -6.19 -11.04 6.68
C TRP A 191 -6.64 -12.49 6.90
N CYS A 192 -5.99 -13.43 6.23
CA CYS A 192 -6.33 -14.85 6.23
C CYS A 192 -5.55 -15.67 7.27
N LEU A 193 -4.84 -15.01 8.20
CA LEU A 193 -4.03 -15.69 9.21
C LEU A 193 -4.67 -15.71 10.60
N VAL A 194 -5.92 -15.25 10.75
CA VAL A 194 -6.60 -15.14 12.05
C VAL A 194 -6.65 -16.48 12.79
N TRP A 195 -7.06 -17.56 12.11
CA TRP A 195 -7.11 -18.89 12.72
C TRP A 195 -5.72 -19.43 13.10
N LYS A 196 -4.68 -19.10 12.32
CA LYS A 196 -3.28 -19.42 12.62
C LYS A 196 -2.85 -18.77 13.93
N TRP A 197 -3.16 -17.48 14.09
CA TRP A 197 -2.81 -16.73 15.29
C TRP A 197 -3.62 -17.17 16.51
N GLU A 198 -4.86 -17.61 16.32
CA GLU A 198 -5.66 -18.18 17.41
C GLU A 198 -5.00 -19.39 18.08
N GLN A 199 -4.14 -20.15 17.37
CA GLN A 199 -3.38 -21.25 17.95
C GLN A 199 -2.21 -20.81 18.85
N GLN A 200 -1.88 -19.51 18.89
CA GLN A 200 -0.78 -19.00 19.69
C GLN A 200 -1.17 -18.83 21.17
N SER A 201 -0.25 -19.16 22.07
CA SER A 201 -0.33 -18.80 23.48
C SER A 201 0.27 -17.42 23.74
N TYR A 202 -0.17 -16.75 24.81
CA TYR A 202 0.55 -15.59 25.33
C TYR A 202 1.92 -16.02 25.87
N ASP A 203 2.96 -15.29 25.47
CA ASP A 203 4.28 -15.33 26.12
C ASP A 203 4.39 -14.37 27.32
N ILE A 204 3.54 -13.35 27.38
CA ILE A 204 3.36 -12.51 28.58
C ILE A 204 2.42 -13.24 29.54
N PRO A 205 2.83 -13.56 30.78
CA PRO A 205 1.99 -14.27 31.73
C PRO A 205 0.81 -13.40 32.19
N LEU A 206 -0.32 -14.05 32.51
CA LEU A 206 -1.45 -13.38 33.13
C LEU A 206 -1.05 -12.94 34.54
N PRO A 207 -1.13 -11.64 34.89
CA PRO A 207 -0.77 -11.18 36.22
C PRO A 207 -1.73 -11.76 37.26
N SER A 208 -1.20 -12.21 38.42
CA SER A 208 -2.02 -12.75 39.51
C SER A 208 -2.97 -11.69 40.09
N LYS A 209 -2.50 -10.44 40.18
CA LYS A 209 -3.25 -9.24 40.56
C LYS A 209 -2.69 -8.00 39.86
N LEU A 210 -3.53 -6.99 39.65
CA LEU A 210 -3.09 -5.67 39.18
C LEU A 210 -2.57 -4.80 40.33
N THR A 211 -1.53 -4.02 40.07
CA THR A 211 -1.09 -2.95 40.97
C THR A 211 -2.12 -1.80 41.00
N SER A 212 -2.06 -0.95 42.03
CA SER A 212 -2.91 0.25 42.09
C SER A 212 -2.67 1.19 40.90
N GLU A 213 -1.42 1.28 40.44
CA GLU A 213 -1.06 2.10 39.29
C GLU A 213 -1.64 1.53 38.00
N GLN A 214 -1.48 0.23 37.73
CA GLN A 214 -2.07 -0.40 36.54
C GLN A 214 -3.59 -0.22 36.46
N LYS A 215 -4.29 -0.32 37.59
CA LYS A 215 -5.74 -0.05 37.63
C LYS A 215 -6.08 1.40 37.27
N LYS A 216 -5.25 2.35 37.69
CA LYS A 216 -5.42 3.78 37.36
C LYS A 216 -5.12 4.03 35.90
N GLU A 217 -4.02 3.48 35.37
CA GLU A 217 -3.63 3.57 33.98
C GLU A 217 -4.71 3.01 33.04
N LEU A 218 -5.27 1.83 33.34
CA LEU A 218 -6.37 1.25 32.56
C LEU A 218 -7.60 2.18 32.51
N LYS A 219 -7.97 2.79 33.63
CA LYS A 219 -9.06 3.78 33.68
C LYS A 219 -8.75 5.04 32.87
N THR A 220 -7.51 5.51 32.92
CA THR A 220 -7.08 6.65 32.10
C THR A 220 -7.18 6.33 30.62
N ILE A 221 -6.74 5.13 30.20
CA ILE A 221 -6.85 4.66 28.82
C ILE A 221 -8.32 4.53 28.40
N GLU A 222 -9.16 3.93 29.24
CA GLU A 222 -10.60 3.81 29.02
C GLU A 222 -11.26 5.18 28.80
N GLN A 223 -10.94 6.17 29.64
CA GLN A 223 -11.48 7.51 29.51
C GLN A 223 -11.03 8.17 28.21
N ARG A 224 -9.73 8.12 27.88
CA ARG A 224 -9.20 8.69 26.63
C ARG A 224 -9.83 8.08 25.39
N LEU A 225 -10.02 6.76 25.37
CA LEU A 225 -10.70 6.07 24.27
C LEU A 225 -12.17 6.47 24.19
N THR A 226 -12.85 6.59 25.33
CA THR A 226 -14.25 7.05 25.38
C THR A 226 -14.37 8.49 24.85
N ASP A 227 -13.56 9.42 25.34
CA ASP A 227 -13.56 10.82 24.91
C ASP A 227 -13.30 10.96 23.40
N PHE A 228 -12.43 10.10 22.85
CA PHE A 228 -12.12 10.09 21.42
C PHE A 228 -13.27 9.55 20.56
N LEU A 229 -13.95 8.51 21.01
CA LEU A 229 -15.04 7.87 20.26
C LEU A 229 -16.39 8.57 20.44
N GLU A 230 -16.55 9.33 21.52
CA GLU A 230 -17.76 10.08 21.76
C GLU A 230 -17.93 11.23 20.76
N VAL A 231 -19.11 11.26 20.14
CA VAL A 231 -19.54 12.35 19.26
C VAL A 231 -20.50 13.27 20.01
N LYS A 232 -20.51 14.54 19.61
CA LYS A 232 -21.39 15.56 20.22
C LYS A 232 -22.88 15.32 19.96
N LYS A 233 -23.21 14.67 18.85
CA LYS A 233 -24.59 14.40 18.43
C LYS A 233 -24.63 13.10 17.62
N ALA A 234 -25.69 12.33 17.84
CA ALA A 234 -25.98 11.12 17.07
C ALA A 234 -25.96 11.42 15.55
N PRO A 235 -25.16 10.68 14.76
CA PRO A 235 -25.08 10.91 13.31
C PRO A 235 -26.31 10.32 12.61
N GLN A 236 -27.25 11.18 12.18
CA GLN A 236 -28.53 10.76 11.61
C GLN A 236 -28.40 9.95 10.30
N GLY A 237 -27.39 10.25 9.47
CA GLY A 237 -27.15 9.53 8.21
C GLY A 237 -26.90 8.03 8.44
N PRO A 238 -25.89 7.64 9.24
CA PRO A 238 -25.67 6.26 9.68
C PRO A 238 -26.89 5.60 10.33
N ILE A 239 -27.63 6.32 11.17
CA ILE A 239 -28.86 5.78 11.80
C ILE A 239 -29.90 5.42 10.74
N ASN A 240 -30.19 6.33 9.82
CA ASN A 240 -31.15 6.08 8.73
C ASN A 240 -30.70 4.94 7.82
N ALA A 241 -29.39 4.87 7.53
CA ALA A 241 -28.82 3.79 6.74
C ALA A 241 -28.97 2.42 7.43
N ALA A 242 -28.80 2.35 8.75
CA ALA A 242 -29.02 1.13 9.53
C ALA A 242 -30.46 0.64 9.42
N TYR A 243 -31.46 1.50 9.64
CA TYR A 243 -32.87 1.11 9.52
C TYR A 243 -33.22 0.62 8.11
N LYS A 244 -32.78 1.34 7.07
CA LYS A 244 -33.00 0.92 5.67
C LYS A 244 -32.35 -0.43 5.35
N THR A 245 -31.14 -0.65 5.85
CA THR A 245 -30.41 -1.90 5.62
C THR A 245 -31.05 -3.05 6.39
N PHE A 246 -31.51 -2.81 7.62
CA PHE A 246 -32.18 -3.80 8.46
C PHE A 246 -33.54 -4.23 7.89
N GLU A 247 -34.31 -3.30 7.35
CA GLU A 247 -35.55 -3.61 6.62
C GLU A 247 -35.26 -4.53 5.42
N LYS A 248 -34.26 -4.19 4.60
CA LYS A 248 -33.82 -5.01 3.47
C LYS A 248 -33.32 -6.39 3.93
N ALA A 249 -32.64 -6.46 5.07
CA ALA A 249 -32.10 -7.70 5.62
C ALA A 249 -33.21 -8.70 5.98
N ALA A 250 -34.43 -8.23 6.30
CA ALA A 250 -35.58 -9.07 6.62
C ALA A 250 -35.29 -10.14 7.71
N ILE A 251 -34.51 -9.75 8.72
CA ILE A 251 -34.00 -10.66 9.76
C ILE A 251 -35.16 -11.15 10.63
N SER A 252 -35.30 -12.47 10.75
CA SER A 252 -36.27 -13.10 11.66
C SER A 252 -35.73 -14.39 12.25
N PRO A 253 -36.16 -14.78 13.47
CA PRO A 253 -35.83 -16.10 14.02
C PRO A 253 -36.34 -17.21 13.11
N SER A 254 -35.56 -18.28 12.95
CA SER A 254 -36.04 -19.46 12.23
C SER A 254 -37.19 -20.13 12.98
N ILE A 255 -38.17 -20.66 12.23
CA ILE A 255 -39.26 -21.46 12.78
C ILE A 255 -38.77 -22.78 13.41
N ALA A 256 -37.51 -23.18 13.17
CA ALA A 256 -36.86 -24.29 13.87
C ALA A 256 -36.68 -24.01 15.38
N GLY A 257 -36.80 -22.76 15.82
CA GLY A 257 -36.61 -22.35 17.22
C GLY A 257 -35.14 -22.09 17.59
N THR A 258 -34.23 -22.18 16.62
CA THR A 258 -32.80 -21.88 16.76
C THR A 258 -32.31 -21.07 15.57
N GLY A 259 -31.40 -20.12 15.77
CA GLY A 259 -30.80 -19.34 14.68
C GLY A 259 -31.78 -18.43 13.94
N PHE A 260 -31.39 -17.98 12.74
CA PHE A 260 -32.08 -16.93 12.02
C PHE A 260 -32.18 -17.18 10.52
N ILE A 261 -33.15 -16.51 9.90
CA ILE A 261 -33.28 -16.37 8.45
C ILE A 261 -33.32 -14.88 8.07
N GLY A 262 -33.05 -14.59 6.80
CA GLY A 262 -32.95 -13.24 6.26
C GLY A 262 -31.99 -13.20 5.06
N THR A 263 -31.82 -12.02 4.45
CA THR A 263 -30.96 -11.84 3.29
C THR A 263 -29.52 -12.32 3.56
N PRO A 264 -28.99 -13.30 2.82
CA PRO A 264 -27.69 -13.90 3.12
C PRO A 264 -26.53 -12.89 3.21
N ILE A 265 -25.67 -13.10 4.22
CA ILE A 265 -24.40 -12.39 4.37
C ILE A 265 -23.26 -13.27 3.86
N VAL A 266 -22.53 -12.80 2.85
CA VAL A 266 -21.36 -13.49 2.27
C VAL A 266 -20.16 -12.56 2.19
N THR A 267 -19.00 -13.13 1.86
CA THR A 267 -17.77 -12.37 1.65
C THR A 267 -17.90 -11.51 0.38
N PRO A 268 -17.25 -10.34 0.29
CA PRO A 268 -17.29 -9.52 -0.92
C PRO A 268 -16.74 -10.22 -2.18
N ASP A 269 -15.83 -11.17 -2.01
CA ASP A 269 -15.29 -11.99 -3.10
C ASP A 269 -16.33 -12.99 -3.67
N GLU A 270 -17.36 -13.30 -2.89
CA GLU A 270 -18.48 -14.18 -3.28
C GLU A 270 -19.73 -13.38 -3.71
N GLN A 271 -19.92 -12.18 -3.15
CA GLN A 271 -21.16 -11.40 -3.22
C GLN A 271 -21.65 -11.12 -4.65
N ASP A 272 -22.89 -11.52 -4.93
CA ASP A 272 -23.67 -11.05 -6.07
C ASP A 272 -24.59 -9.89 -5.67
N LYS A 273 -24.12 -8.66 -5.92
CA LYS A 273 -24.90 -7.45 -5.65
C LYS A 273 -26.22 -7.37 -6.43
N LYS A 274 -26.35 -8.06 -7.57
CA LYS A 274 -27.58 -8.05 -8.37
C LYS A 274 -28.68 -8.87 -7.71
N LYS A 275 -28.32 -9.93 -6.98
CA LYS A 275 -29.23 -10.73 -6.14
C LYS A 275 -29.59 -10.05 -4.82
N GLY A 276 -28.99 -8.89 -4.53
CA GLY A 276 -29.27 -8.13 -3.31
C GLY A 276 -28.54 -8.64 -2.07
N GLU A 277 -27.63 -9.60 -2.20
CA GLU A 277 -26.83 -10.19 -1.12
C GLU A 277 -26.08 -9.14 -0.30
N MET A 278 -25.89 -9.41 0.98
CA MET A 278 -25.20 -8.53 1.92
C MET A 278 -23.78 -9.01 2.21
N SER A 279 -22.99 -8.09 2.76
CA SER A 279 -21.58 -8.28 3.13
C SER A 279 -21.30 -7.73 4.53
N TRP A 280 -20.06 -7.80 4.99
CA TRP A 280 -19.66 -7.18 6.27
C TRP A 280 -19.92 -5.67 6.33
N ASN A 281 -19.92 -4.95 5.19
CA ASN A 281 -20.27 -3.53 5.16
C ASN A 281 -21.72 -3.28 5.61
N ASP A 282 -22.63 -4.21 5.27
CA ASP A 282 -24.05 -4.11 5.64
C ASP A 282 -24.24 -4.41 7.13
N ILE A 283 -23.48 -5.38 7.67
CA ILE A 283 -23.38 -5.61 9.12
C ILE A 283 -22.89 -4.35 9.83
N GLU A 284 -21.78 -3.79 9.36
CA GLU A 284 -21.18 -2.57 9.93
C GLU A 284 -22.18 -1.41 9.90
N THR A 285 -22.88 -1.23 8.77
CA THR A 285 -23.90 -0.20 8.62
C THR A 285 -25.00 -0.35 9.67
N MET A 286 -25.56 -1.55 9.82
CA MET A 286 -26.62 -1.83 10.79
C MET A 286 -26.14 -1.66 12.24
N LEU A 287 -25.04 -2.34 12.62
CA LEU A 287 -24.52 -2.29 14.00
C LEU A 287 -24.10 -0.89 14.41
N SER A 288 -23.44 -0.14 13.52
CA SER A 288 -22.99 1.21 13.86
C SER A 288 -24.14 2.19 14.03
N GLY A 289 -25.11 2.22 13.10
CA GLY A 289 -26.26 3.11 13.20
C GLY A 289 -27.15 2.80 14.40
N PHE A 290 -27.43 1.52 14.67
CA PHE A 290 -28.22 1.14 15.85
C PHE A 290 -27.51 1.43 17.16
N ALA A 291 -26.19 1.24 17.24
CA ALA A 291 -25.41 1.62 18.40
C ALA A 291 -25.46 3.13 18.66
N TYR A 292 -25.31 3.96 17.61
CA TYR A 292 -25.43 5.41 17.75
C TYR A 292 -26.81 5.83 18.27
N ASP A 293 -27.88 5.27 17.71
CA ASP A 293 -29.24 5.62 18.12
C ASP A 293 -29.57 5.10 19.53
N ALA A 294 -29.13 3.89 19.88
CA ALA A 294 -29.29 3.34 21.21
C ALA A 294 -28.51 4.16 22.26
N TYR A 295 -27.26 4.52 21.97
CA TYR A 295 -26.38 5.23 22.92
C TYR A 295 -26.78 6.69 23.10
N TYR A 296 -26.99 7.44 22.03
CA TYR A 296 -27.22 8.89 22.12
C TYR A 296 -28.69 9.27 22.27
N ASN A 297 -29.60 8.54 21.62
CA ASN A 297 -31.03 8.84 21.67
C ASN A 297 -31.78 7.94 22.65
N GLN A 298 -31.08 7.01 23.33
CA GLN A 298 -31.67 6.07 24.30
C GLN A 298 -32.83 5.27 23.69
N ASN A 299 -32.72 4.93 22.39
CA ASN A 299 -33.75 4.20 21.67
C ASN A 299 -33.67 2.69 21.96
N GLU A 300 -34.61 2.18 22.76
CA GLU A 300 -34.66 0.75 23.12
C GLU A 300 -34.97 -0.17 21.92
N THR A 301 -35.66 0.31 20.88
CA THR A 301 -35.86 -0.46 19.64
C THR A 301 -34.53 -0.65 18.91
N SER A 302 -33.75 0.42 18.78
CA SER A 302 -32.41 0.34 18.19
C SER A 302 -31.48 -0.56 18.99
N LYS A 303 -31.55 -0.51 20.33
CA LYS A 303 -30.79 -1.42 21.19
C LYS A 303 -31.16 -2.89 20.99
N LYS A 304 -32.46 -3.20 20.87
CA LYS A 304 -32.93 -4.55 20.52
C LYS A 304 -32.46 -4.98 19.14
N ASN A 305 -32.56 -4.09 18.14
CA ASN A 305 -32.11 -4.36 16.78
C ASN A 305 -30.59 -4.58 16.72
N TYR A 306 -29.81 -3.83 17.49
CA TYR A 306 -28.35 -4.02 17.59
C TYR A 306 -27.99 -5.46 17.96
N PHE A 307 -28.61 -6.01 19.01
CA PHE A 307 -28.36 -7.39 19.42
C PHE A 307 -28.94 -8.41 18.45
N THR A 308 -30.11 -8.13 17.85
CA THR A 308 -30.69 -8.99 16.80
C THR A 308 -29.75 -9.11 15.60
N VAL A 309 -29.15 -8.00 15.16
CA VAL A 309 -28.18 -7.97 14.06
C VAL A 309 -26.90 -8.71 14.45
N PHE A 310 -26.43 -8.59 15.69
CA PHE A 310 -25.22 -9.28 16.12
C PHE A 310 -25.43 -10.80 16.16
N ASP A 311 -26.53 -11.25 16.75
CA ASP A 311 -26.90 -12.67 16.77
C ASP A 311 -27.06 -13.21 15.34
N TYR A 312 -27.73 -12.46 14.46
CA TYR A 312 -27.85 -12.79 13.04
C TYR A 312 -26.48 -12.87 12.33
N ALA A 313 -25.57 -11.92 12.58
CA ALA A 313 -24.24 -11.91 11.99
C ALA A 313 -23.42 -13.16 12.39
N ILE A 314 -23.47 -13.55 13.67
CA ILE A 314 -22.81 -14.76 14.17
C ILE A 314 -23.42 -16.02 13.54
N ASP A 315 -24.74 -16.07 13.46
CA ASP A 315 -25.49 -17.15 12.81
C ASP A 315 -25.12 -17.28 11.32
N GLN A 316 -24.93 -16.16 10.63
CA GLN A 316 -24.54 -16.12 9.23
C GLN A 316 -23.05 -16.37 8.98
N GLY A 317 -22.21 -16.46 10.02
CA GLY A 317 -20.80 -16.86 9.90
C GLY A 317 -19.78 -15.79 10.28
N PHE A 318 -20.16 -14.55 10.58
CA PHE A 318 -19.27 -13.56 11.20
C PHE A 318 -19.12 -13.86 12.69
N ALA A 319 -18.38 -14.93 12.98
CA ALA A 319 -18.31 -15.56 14.29
C ALA A 319 -16.86 -15.94 14.65
N TYR A 320 -16.63 -16.23 15.92
CA TYR A 320 -15.38 -16.87 16.37
C TYR A 320 -15.06 -18.13 15.53
N GLY A 321 -13.80 -18.25 15.13
CA GLY A 321 -13.28 -19.44 14.44
C GLY A 321 -13.75 -19.60 13.00
N SER A 322 -14.44 -18.62 12.41
CA SER A 322 -14.96 -18.68 11.03
C SER A 322 -14.09 -17.89 10.08
N GLY A 323 -13.70 -18.48 8.96
CA GLY A 323 -13.02 -17.80 7.86
C GLY A 323 -13.97 -17.28 6.78
N MET A 324 -15.25 -17.69 6.83
CA MET A 324 -16.28 -17.46 5.81
C MET A 324 -15.83 -17.83 4.38
N GLY A 325 -14.89 -18.78 4.24
CA GLY A 325 -14.30 -19.19 2.97
C GLY A 325 -13.08 -18.36 2.60
N THR A 326 -13.23 -17.04 2.51
CA THR A 326 -12.14 -16.05 2.40
C THR A 326 -12.47 -14.81 3.21
N ASN A 327 -11.47 -14.19 3.81
CA ASN A 327 -11.63 -12.95 4.56
C ASN A 327 -10.66 -11.86 4.11
N HIS A 328 -10.14 -11.95 2.89
CA HIS A 328 -9.20 -10.97 2.39
C HIS A 328 -9.77 -9.53 2.42
N HIS A 329 -8.99 -8.57 2.94
CA HIS A 329 -9.36 -7.15 3.15
C HIS A 329 -10.54 -6.88 4.09
N TYR A 330 -10.98 -7.85 4.91
CA TYR A 330 -12.16 -7.66 5.77
C TYR A 330 -12.03 -6.45 6.72
N GLY A 331 -10.81 -6.10 7.16
CA GLY A 331 -10.58 -5.01 8.12
C GLY A 331 -11.12 -3.67 7.64
N TYR A 332 -11.15 -3.41 6.33
CA TYR A 332 -11.73 -2.17 5.81
C TYR A 332 -13.22 -2.02 6.08
N GLN A 333 -13.92 -3.12 6.32
CA GLN A 333 -15.39 -3.26 6.34
C GLN A 333 -15.96 -3.51 7.75
N VAL A 334 -15.10 -3.60 8.76
CA VAL A 334 -15.50 -3.90 10.15
C VAL A 334 -15.05 -2.85 11.15
N ARG A 335 -14.35 -1.80 10.72
CA ARG A 335 -13.78 -0.75 11.59
C ARG A 335 -14.83 -0.13 12.51
N LYS A 336 -16.00 0.23 11.98
CA LYS A 336 -17.03 0.89 12.80
C LYS A 336 -17.70 -0.07 13.78
N ILE A 337 -17.75 -1.37 13.50
CA ILE A 337 -18.25 -2.39 14.43
C ILE A 337 -17.53 -2.26 15.78
N TYR A 338 -16.20 -2.13 15.77
CA TYR A 338 -15.41 -2.01 17.00
C TYR A 338 -15.66 -0.68 17.72
N THR A 339 -15.59 0.44 16.99
CA THR A 339 -15.77 1.77 17.61
C THR A 339 -17.14 1.93 18.24
N THR A 340 -18.19 1.33 17.68
CA THR A 340 -19.53 1.40 18.27
C THR A 340 -19.82 0.28 19.28
N ALA A 341 -19.14 -0.87 19.20
CA ALA A 341 -19.14 -1.86 20.27
C ALA A 341 -18.57 -1.28 21.58
N TRP A 342 -17.59 -0.38 21.50
CA TRP A 342 -17.09 0.36 22.66
C TRP A 342 -18.18 1.23 23.32
N LEU A 343 -18.98 1.93 22.53
CA LEU A 343 -20.12 2.72 23.03
C LEU A 343 -21.18 1.82 23.68
N MET A 344 -21.40 0.63 23.12
CA MET A 344 -22.35 -0.36 23.62
C MET A 344 -21.79 -1.31 24.69
N ARG A 345 -20.55 -1.11 25.16
CA ARG A 345 -19.82 -2.10 25.98
C ARG A 345 -20.57 -2.54 27.23
N ASP A 346 -21.20 -1.61 27.94
CA ASP A 346 -21.97 -1.92 29.15
C ASP A 346 -23.21 -2.77 28.86
N ALA A 347 -23.87 -2.54 27.72
CA ALA A 347 -25.00 -3.34 27.29
C ALA A 347 -24.53 -4.73 26.85
N ILE A 348 -23.39 -4.83 26.16
CA ILE A 348 -22.76 -6.10 25.77
C ILE A 348 -22.40 -6.92 27.01
N TYR A 349 -21.78 -6.32 28.03
CA TYR A 349 -21.38 -7.02 29.26
C TYR A 349 -22.54 -7.60 30.05
N LYS A 350 -23.74 -7.00 29.93
CA LYS A 350 -24.96 -7.44 30.60
C LYS A 350 -25.79 -8.40 29.75
N HIS A 351 -25.47 -8.57 28.47
CA HIS A 351 -26.26 -9.41 27.57
C HIS A 351 -26.01 -10.91 27.81
N PRO A 352 -27.04 -11.79 27.73
CA PRO A 352 -26.85 -13.24 27.90
C PRO A 352 -25.83 -13.86 26.94
N HIS A 353 -25.72 -13.33 25.71
CA HIS A 353 -24.77 -13.78 24.69
C HIS A 353 -23.40 -13.06 24.73
N ARG A 354 -23.06 -12.38 25.83
CA ARG A 354 -21.82 -11.59 25.99
C ARG A 354 -20.58 -12.30 25.45
N ASP A 355 -20.35 -13.55 25.84
CA ASP A 355 -19.11 -14.26 25.53
C ASP A 355 -18.98 -14.57 24.03
N ALA A 356 -20.10 -14.78 23.33
CA ALA A 356 -20.12 -14.96 21.87
C ALA A 356 -19.75 -13.66 21.15
N TYR A 357 -20.28 -12.51 21.61
CA TYR A 357 -19.94 -11.20 21.04
C TYR A 357 -18.46 -10.85 21.26
N LEU A 358 -17.98 -11.00 22.49
CA LEU A 358 -16.60 -10.64 22.82
C LEU A 358 -15.57 -11.57 22.15
N SER A 359 -15.85 -12.87 22.04
CA SER A 359 -14.97 -13.80 21.31
C SER A 359 -14.95 -13.54 19.81
N THR A 360 -16.09 -13.19 19.22
CA THR A 360 -16.20 -12.80 17.80
C THR A 360 -15.40 -11.52 17.52
N LEU A 361 -15.57 -10.48 18.34
CA LEU A 361 -14.83 -9.23 18.20
C LEU A 361 -13.31 -9.48 18.29
N ARG A 362 -12.85 -10.22 19.31
CA ARG A 362 -11.42 -10.55 19.48
C ARG A 362 -10.86 -11.35 18.30
N PHE A 363 -11.59 -12.34 17.82
CA PHE A 363 -11.20 -13.15 16.66
C PHE A 363 -11.05 -12.28 15.42
N TRP A 364 -12.10 -11.56 15.02
CA TRP A 364 -12.06 -10.70 13.84
C TRP A 364 -11.18 -9.45 14.04
N ALA A 365 -10.74 -9.10 15.25
CA ALA A 365 -9.72 -8.07 15.43
C ALA A 365 -8.31 -8.59 15.11
N ALA A 366 -8.15 -9.92 14.97
CA ALA A 366 -6.85 -10.58 14.93
C ALA A 366 -5.98 -10.23 16.15
N LEU A 367 -6.59 -10.03 17.33
CA LEU A 367 -5.87 -9.68 18.56
C LEU A 367 -4.85 -10.75 18.94
N GLN A 368 -5.09 -11.99 18.52
CA GLN A 368 -4.26 -13.15 18.81
C GLN A 368 -2.85 -13.03 18.23
N GLU A 369 -2.65 -12.24 17.17
CA GLU A 369 -1.32 -11.94 16.62
C GLU A 369 -0.40 -11.30 17.68
N THR A 370 -0.98 -10.56 18.64
CA THR A 370 -0.23 -9.81 19.65
C THR A 370 0.17 -10.66 20.86
N ARG A 371 -0.29 -11.91 20.92
CA ARG A 371 0.11 -12.90 21.93
C ARG A 371 1.61 -13.21 21.86
N GLN A 372 2.27 -12.90 20.75
CA GLN A 372 3.71 -13.04 20.51
C GLN A 372 4.30 -11.73 19.98
N THR A 373 5.62 -11.63 19.94
CA THR A 373 6.32 -10.49 19.33
C THR A 373 6.13 -10.50 17.80
N CYS A 374 6.13 -9.32 17.17
CA CYS A 374 6.04 -9.25 15.71
C CYS A 374 7.33 -9.79 15.08
N SER A 375 7.22 -10.71 14.11
CA SER A 375 8.37 -11.24 13.37
C SER A 375 9.08 -10.11 12.61
N PRO A 376 10.43 -10.05 12.58
CA PRO A 376 11.17 -9.10 11.74
C PRO A 376 10.89 -9.23 10.24
N THR A 377 10.31 -10.36 9.82
CA THR A 377 10.00 -10.69 8.43
C THR A 377 8.51 -10.55 8.09
N ARG A 378 7.72 -9.98 9.02
CA ARG A 378 6.30 -9.72 8.82
C ARG A 378 6.11 -8.62 7.78
N ASP A 379 5.56 -8.99 6.62
CA ASP A 379 5.15 -8.06 5.56
C ASP A 379 3.81 -7.38 5.90
N GLU A 380 3.24 -6.54 5.02
CA GLU A 380 1.85 -6.02 5.08
C GLU A 380 1.50 -5.24 6.36
N LEU A 381 2.51 -4.67 7.02
CA LEU A 381 2.35 -3.97 8.30
C LEU A 381 1.46 -2.73 8.20
N LEU A 382 1.57 -1.95 7.11
CA LEU A 382 0.76 -0.73 6.92
C LEU A 382 -0.74 -1.04 6.97
N ASP A 383 -1.21 -2.05 6.24
CA ASP A 383 -2.63 -2.44 6.29
C ASP A 383 -3.01 -2.92 7.69
N SER A 384 -2.19 -3.76 8.32
CA SER A 384 -2.43 -4.23 9.68
C SER A 384 -2.55 -3.09 10.69
N TRP A 385 -1.74 -2.03 10.54
CA TRP A 385 -1.84 -0.84 11.39
C TRP A 385 -3.08 -0.01 11.07
N HIS A 386 -3.33 0.29 9.80
CA HIS A 386 -4.44 1.17 9.38
C HIS A 386 -5.81 0.59 9.70
N THR A 387 -5.98 -0.72 9.51
CA THR A 387 -7.33 -1.31 9.47
C THR A 387 -7.63 -2.27 10.63
N LEU A 388 -6.62 -2.73 11.37
CA LEU A 388 -6.81 -3.61 12.53
C LEU A 388 -6.32 -3.04 13.85
N LEU A 389 -5.45 -2.02 13.90
CA LEU A 389 -4.89 -1.57 15.18
C LEU A 389 -5.95 -1.06 16.16
N MET A 390 -6.88 -0.22 15.70
CA MET A 390 -8.00 0.24 16.54
C MET A 390 -8.91 -0.92 16.98
N ALA A 391 -9.18 -1.89 16.08
CA ALA A 391 -9.96 -3.07 16.41
C ALA A 391 -9.28 -3.95 17.47
N LYS A 392 -7.96 -4.17 17.36
CA LYS A 392 -7.12 -4.87 18.33
C LYS A 392 -7.14 -4.13 19.68
N PHE A 393 -6.98 -2.82 19.66
CA PHE A 393 -6.95 -1.99 20.86
C PHE A 393 -8.28 -2.04 21.61
N ILE A 394 -9.41 -1.80 20.93
CA ILE A 394 -10.75 -1.90 21.52
C ILE A 394 -10.99 -3.32 22.05
N SER A 395 -10.63 -4.35 21.29
CA SER A 395 -10.79 -5.75 21.73
C SER A 395 -9.95 -6.10 22.96
N ALA A 396 -8.75 -5.52 23.09
CA ALA A 396 -7.91 -5.66 24.28
C ALA A 396 -8.52 -4.96 25.51
N MET A 397 -9.21 -3.83 25.31
CA MET A 397 -9.91 -3.11 26.38
C MET A 397 -11.28 -3.72 26.75
N MET A 398 -11.84 -4.59 25.89
CA MET A 398 -13.18 -5.18 26.11
C MET A 398 -13.16 -6.53 26.85
N PHE A 399 -12.06 -6.91 27.49
CA PHE A 399 -12.06 -8.07 28.41
C PHE A 399 -12.83 -7.72 29.70
N PRO A 400 -13.70 -8.61 30.21
CA PRO A 400 -14.37 -8.39 31.50
C PRO A 400 -13.42 -8.41 32.70
N ASP A 401 -12.34 -9.21 32.64
CA ASP A 401 -11.29 -9.23 33.66
C ASP A 401 -10.20 -8.21 33.33
N ALA A 402 -9.97 -7.25 34.23
CA ALA A 402 -8.94 -6.23 34.08
C ALA A 402 -7.51 -6.82 34.01
N ARG A 403 -7.26 -8.03 34.55
CA ARG A 403 -5.97 -8.72 34.41
C ARG A 403 -5.72 -9.15 32.97
N GLU A 404 -6.75 -9.63 32.28
CA GLU A 404 -6.69 -9.98 30.87
C GLU A 404 -6.58 -8.73 29.99
N GLN A 405 -7.26 -7.63 30.36
CA GLN A 405 -7.07 -6.32 29.70
C GLN A 405 -5.59 -5.90 29.74
N ALA A 406 -4.97 -5.94 30.92
CA ALA A 406 -3.56 -5.59 31.09
C ALA A 406 -2.63 -6.52 30.30
N GLN A 407 -2.88 -7.83 30.30
CA GLN A 407 -2.10 -8.80 29.52
C GLN A 407 -2.22 -8.53 28.01
N ALA A 408 -3.45 -8.32 27.51
CA ALA A 408 -3.72 -8.06 26.10
C ALA A 408 -3.13 -6.73 25.62
N LEU A 409 -3.25 -5.66 26.42
CA LEU A 409 -2.62 -4.37 26.12
C LEU A 409 -1.09 -4.44 26.15
N SER A 410 -0.51 -5.17 27.10
CA SER A 410 0.94 -5.38 27.14
C SER A 410 1.43 -6.12 25.88
N GLY A 411 0.69 -7.16 25.47
CA GLY A 411 0.96 -7.90 24.24
C GLY A 411 0.86 -7.01 23.00
N LEU A 412 -0.19 -6.18 22.92
CA LEU A 412 -0.40 -5.23 21.82
C LEU A 412 0.68 -4.14 21.78
N SER A 413 1.03 -3.53 22.92
CA SER A 413 2.10 -2.51 23.01
C SER A 413 3.44 -3.06 22.54
N ARG A 414 3.80 -4.27 23.01
CA ARG A 414 5.01 -4.94 22.56
C ARG A 414 4.95 -5.29 21.07
N TRP A 415 3.85 -5.89 20.62
CA TRP A 415 3.70 -6.26 19.21
C TRP A 415 3.85 -5.03 18.32
N LEU A 416 3.16 -3.93 18.63
CA LEU A 416 3.23 -2.69 17.88
C LEU A 416 4.64 -2.09 17.92
N SER A 417 5.27 -2.00 19.11
CA SER A 417 6.64 -1.52 19.26
C SER A 417 7.62 -2.32 18.39
N SER A 418 7.52 -3.65 18.43
CA SER A 418 8.35 -4.54 17.61
C SER A 418 8.00 -4.50 16.12
N SER A 419 6.78 -4.11 15.74
CA SER A 419 6.40 -3.98 14.33
C SER A 419 6.95 -2.70 13.69
N LEU A 420 7.14 -1.63 14.47
CA LEU A 420 7.56 -0.31 14.00
C LEU A 420 9.06 -0.17 13.68
N ARG A 421 9.80 -1.28 13.65
CA ARG A 421 11.22 -1.31 13.26
C ARG A 421 11.41 -0.93 11.79
N TYR A 422 12.64 -0.57 11.41
CA TYR A 422 13.00 -0.53 10.01
C TYR A 422 12.93 -1.94 9.39
N THR A 423 12.17 -2.03 8.30
CA THR A 423 11.91 -3.29 7.61
C THR A 423 12.93 -3.53 6.49
N PRO A 424 13.45 -4.76 6.33
CA PRO A 424 14.41 -5.07 5.28
C PRO A 424 13.75 -5.11 3.89
N GLY A 425 14.57 -5.18 2.85
CA GLY A 425 14.15 -5.39 1.47
C GLY A 425 12.98 -4.51 1.04
N THR A 426 12.00 -5.13 0.41
CA THR A 426 10.78 -4.47 -0.11
C THR A 426 9.50 -4.86 0.63
N ILE A 427 9.57 -5.62 1.74
CA ILE A 427 8.39 -5.84 2.58
C ILE A 427 7.84 -4.52 3.15
N GLY A 428 6.55 -4.49 3.43
CA GLY A 428 5.86 -3.32 3.93
C GLY A 428 6.26 -2.92 5.35
N GLY A 429 6.28 -1.62 5.62
CA GLY A 429 6.71 -1.03 6.89
C GLY A 429 7.50 0.25 6.67
N ILE A 430 8.23 0.70 7.69
CA ILE A 430 9.09 1.88 7.63
C ILE A 430 10.48 1.45 7.14
N LYS A 431 11.13 2.24 6.28
CA LYS A 431 12.50 2.05 5.81
C LYS A 431 13.45 2.97 6.54
N VAL A 432 14.76 2.68 6.44
CA VAL A 432 15.82 3.40 7.16
C VAL A 432 15.87 4.89 6.79
N ASP A 433 15.43 5.24 5.58
CA ASP A 433 15.31 6.63 5.11
C ASP A 433 13.98 7.30 5.50
N GLY A 434 13.17 6.64 6.33
CA GLY A 434 11.86 7.10 6.77
C GLY A 434 10.74 6.90 5.75
N THR A 435 11.03 6.43 4.53
CA THR A 435 9.96 6.07 3.59
C THR A 435 9.15 4.90 4.09
N THR A 436 7.91 4.82 3.65
CA THR A 436 6.94 3.80 4.07
C THR A 436 6.50 2.96 2.88
N PHE A 437 6.55 1.65 3.07
CA PHE A 437 6.39 0.69 1.99
C PHE A 437 5.07 -0.06 2.04
N HIS A 438 4.46 -0.19 0.87
CA HIS A 438 3.37 -1.11 0.59
C HIS A 438 3.48 -1.56 -0.87
N HIS A 439 2.94 -2.73 -1.22
CA HIS A 439 3.06 -3.29 -2.57
C HIS A 439 4.51 -3.33 -3.12
N GLY A 440 5.50 -3.59 -2.27
CA GLY A 440 6.88 -3.72 -2.69
C GLY A 440 7.61 -2.42 -3.03
N GLY A 441 7.08 -1.25 -2.66
CA GLY A 441 7.74 0.04 -2.93
C GLY A 441 7.29 1.19 -2.04
N PHE A 442 7.97 2.34 -2.14
CA PHE A 442 7.60 3.57 -1.44
C PHE A 442 6.22 4.05 -1.89
N TYR A 443 5.27 4.11 -0.95
CA TYR A 443 3.87 4.36 -1.29
C TYR A 443 3.16 5.29 -0.28
N PRO A 444 3.28 6.63 -0.45
CA PRO A 444 2.59 7.63 0.37
C PRO A 444 1.08 7.44 0.55
N GLY A 445 0.37 6.99 -0.48
CA GLY A 445 -1.09 6.76 -0.41
C GLY A 445 -1.53 5.67 0.58
N TYR A 446 -0.64 4.76 0.96
CA TYR A 446 -0.89 3.78 2.04
C TYR A 446 -0.39 4.26 3.41
N THR A 447 0.43 5.31 3.44
CA THR A 447 0.94 5.90 4.69
C THR A 447 -0.11 6.75 5.38
N THR A 448 -0.95 7.42 4.60
CA THR A 448 -2.08 8.19 5.12
C THR A 448 -3.07 7.26 5.81
N GLY A 449 -3.57 7.66 6.97
CA GLY A 449 -4.40 6.82 7.84
C GLY A 449 -3.57 5.88 8.73
N VAL A 450 -2.45 5.32 8.24
CA VAL A 450 -1.53 4.51 9.07
C VAL A 450 -0.93 5.34 10.19
N LEU A 451 -0.32 6.47 9.83
CA LEU A 451 0.34 7.34 10.81
C LEU A 451 -0.66 7.90 11.81
N ALA A 452 -1.88 8.22 11.35
CA ALA A 452 -3.01 8.57 12.20
C ALA A 452 -3.32 7.50 13.24
N THR A 453 -3.61 6.25 12.82
CA THR A 453 -4.02 5.19 13.75
C THR A 453 -2.92 4.80 14.75
N VAL A 454 -1.65 4.82 14.35
CA VAL A 454 -0.54 4.61 15.30
C VAL A 454 -0.42 5.80 16.26
N GLY A 455 -0.60 7.02 15.78
CA GLY A 455 -0.63 8.23 16.60
C GLY A 455 -1.76 8.23 17.63
N GLU A 456 -2.94 7.72 17.28
CA GLU A 456 -4.08 7.53 18.20
C GLU A 456 -3.71 6.54 19.32
N TYR A 457 -3.12 5.39 18.99
CA TYR A 457 -2.65 4.43 20.01
C TYR A 457 -1.66 5.07 20.98
N ILE A 458 -0.71 5.86 20.46
CA ILE A 458 0.25 6.62 21.28
C ILE A 458 -0.51 7.57 22.20
N ALA A 459 -1.46 8.35 21.68
CA ALA A 459 -2.24 9.30 22.48
C ALA A 459 -3.02 8.62 23.62
N PHE A 460 -3.60 7.44 23.37
CA PHE A 460 -4.32 6.69 24.39
C PHE A 460 -3.40 6.18 25.49
N THR A 461 -2.21 5.69 25.14
CA THR A 461 -1.30 4.98 26.05
C THR A 461 -0.21 5.86 26.67
N ASN A 462 -0.03 7.10 26.19
CA ASN A 462 1.05 7.99 26.62
C ASN A 462 1.07 8.22 28.15
N GLY A 463 2.24 8.10 28.78
CA GLY A 463 2.40 8.28 30.22
C GLY A 463 1.83 7.15 31.06
N THR A 464 1.72 5.94 30.49
CA THR A 464 1.32 4.72 31.18
C THR A 464 2.34 3.61 30.90
N SER A 465 2.30 2.54 31.69
CA SER A 465 3.12 1.33 31.46
C SER A 465 2.83 0.61 30.13
N PHE A 466 1.81 1.02 29.37
CA PHE A 466 1.44 0.45 28.06
C PHE A 466 1.92 1.28 26.86
N GLU A 467 2.69 2.35 27.10
CA GLU A 467 3.26 3.16 26.02
C GLU A 467 4.22 2.38 25.12
N LEU A 468 4.44 2.87 23.90
CA LEU A 468 5.41 2.27 22.98
C LEU A 468 6.83 2.55 23.43
N THR A 469 7.74 1.64 23.10
CA THR A 469 9.19 1.85 23.33
C THR A 469 9.67 3.14 22.66
N GLU A 470 10.70 3.78 23.23
CA GLU A 470 11.30 4.99 22.65
C GLU A 470 11.79 4.78 21.22
N ASP A 471 12.43 3.64 20.92
CA ASP A 471 12.89 3.31 19.56
C ASP A 471 11.74 3.23 18.57
N ALA A 472 10.62 2.58 18.94
CA ALA A 472 9.43 2.55 18.09
C ALA A 472 8.87 3.96 17.80
N ARG A 473 8.86 4.85 18.80
CA ARG A 473 8.48 6.25 18.64
C ARG A 473 9.47 7.02 17.75
N LYS A 474 10.78 6.77 17.86
CA LYS A 474 11.81 7.36 16.98
C LYS A 474 11.65 6.90 15.52
N HIS A 475 11.38 5.63 15.27
CA HIS A 475 11.10 5.13 13.93
C HIS A 475 9.84 5.78 13.34
N MET A 476 8.77 5.91 14.14
CA MET A 476 7.56 6.66 13.73
C MET A 476 7.88 8.12 13.41
N LYS A 477 8.67 8.80 14.24
CA LYS A 477 9.14 10.17 13.97
C LYS A 477 9.85 10.24 12.62
N SER A 478 10.70 9.27 12.28
CA SER A 478 11.38 9.28 10.97
C SER A 478 10.40 9.24 9.78
N ALA A 479 9.29 8.48 9.89
CA ALA A 479 8.23 8.46 8.88
C ALA A 479 7.47 9.79 8.79
N PHE A 480 7.18 10.44 9.92
CA PHE A 480 6.57 11.79 9.94
C PHE A 480 7.48 12.85 9.30
N ILE A 481 8.77 12.80 9.59
CA ILE A 481 9.75 13.72 9.00
C ILE A 481 9.86 13.49 7.49
N ALA A 482 9.88 12.22 7.04
CA ALA A 482 9.82 11.92 5.61
C ALA A 482 8.55 12.49 4.97
N MET A 483 7.38 12.23 5.55
CA MET A 483 6.09 12.76 5.05
C MET A 483 6.04 14.28 5.00
N ARG A 484 6.55 14.95 6.03
CA ARG A 484 6.71 16.40 6.03
C ARG A 484 7.58 16.89 4.86
N ASN A 485 8.66 16.17 4.54
CA ASN A 485 9.60 16.57 3.49
C ASN A 485 9.02 16.35 2.09
N TYR A 486 8.46 15.17 1.81
CA TYR A 486 7.98 14.81 0.47
C TYR A 486 6.58 15.37 0.14
N CYS A 487 5.89 15.96 1.11
CA CYS A 487 4.67 16.73 0.89
C CYS A 487 4.98 18.23 0.87
N ASN A 488 4.40 18.98 -0.08
CA ASN A 488 4.36 20.42 -0.01
C ASN A 488 2.96 20.94 0.28
N PHE A 489 2.96 21.74 1.34
CA PHE A 489 2.09 21.58 2.50
C PHE A 489 1.53 20.17 2.74
N TYR A 490 0.39 19.81 2.13
CA TYR A 490 -0.29 18.52 2.38
C TYR A 490 -0.11 17.49 1.27
N GLU A 491 0.29 17.94 0.08
CA GLU A 491 0.23 17.16 -1.16
C GLU A 491 1.64 16.76 -1.63
N TRP A 492 1.78 15.56 -2.19
CA TRP A 492 3.03 15.09 -2.78
C TRP A 492 2.99 15.11 -4.32
N GLY A 493 4.15 14.94 -4.95
CA GLY A 493 4.28 14.92 -6.41
C GLY A 493 3.73 13.66 -7.09
N ILE A 494 3.34 13.79 -8.35
CA ILE A 494 2.88 12.72 -9.26
C ILE A 494 3.90 11.57 -9.30
N GLY A 495 5.20 11.85 -9.30
CA GLY A 495 6.24 10.80 -9.33
C GLY A 495 6.15 9.78 -8.17
N ILE A 496 5.58 10.17 -7.02
CA ILE A 496 5.45 9.32 -5.82
C ILE A 496 3.99 9.05 -5.45
N SER A 497 3.05 9.21 -6.38
CA SER A 497 1.62 9.03 -6.11
C SER A 497 1.12 7.60 -6.11
N GLY A 498 1.95 6.61 -6.45
CA GLY A 498 1.49 5.27 -6.81
C GLY A 498 0.41 5.36 -7.89
N ARG A 499 -0.68 4.59 -7.74
CA ARG A 499 -1.77 4.51 -8.73
C ARG A 499 -2.76 5.69 -8.75
N HIS A 500 -2.53 6.76 -7.97
CA HIS A 500 -3.46 7.90 -7.87
C HIS A 500 -2.77 9.24 -8.14
N PRO A 501 -2.33 9.51 -9.40
CA PRO A 501 -1.47 10.64 -9.77
C PRO A 501 -1.93 12.02 -9.31
N PHE A 502 -3.23 12.26 -9.20
CA PHE A 502 -3.78 13.56 -8.80
C PHE A 502 -4.49 13.56 -7.43
N GLY A 503 -4.55 12.42 -6.73
CA GLY A 503 -5.51 12.19 -5.62
C GLY A 503 -4.97 12.13 -4.19
N GLY A 504 -3.66 12.27 -3.96
CA GLY A 504 -3.02 12.00 -2.65
C GLY A 504 -2.72 13.23 -1.79
N LYS A 505 -3.01 13.18 -0.48
CA LYS A 505 -2.65 14.21 0.52
C LYS A 505 -2.73 13.69 1.95
N MET A 506 -2.10 14.39 2.90
CA MET A 506 -2.32 14.18 4.33
C MET A 506 -3.78 14.47 4.72
N GLY A 507 -4.37 13.61 5.56
CA GLY A 507 -5.65 13.86 6.23
C GLY A 507 -5.49 14.70 7.50
N SER A 508 -6.62 15.15 8.08
CA SER A 508 -6.62 15.84 9.39
C SER A 508 -6.04 14.98 10.50
N ASP A 509 -6.31 13.68 10.45
CA ASP A 509 -5.93 12.74 11.52
C ASP A 509 -4.43 12.42 11.42
N ASP A 510 -3.87 12.39 10.21
CA ASP A 510 -2.43 12.32 10.00
C ASP A 510 -1.72 13.57 10.56
N ILE A 511 -2.34 14.75 10.41
CA ILE A 511 -1.82 16.01 10.97
C ILE A 511 -1.88 15.97 12.50
N GLU A 512 -3.02 15.58 13.09
CA GLU A 512 -3.16 15.45 14.55
C GLU A 512 -2.16 14.46 15.15
N ALA A 513 -1.81 13.42 14.41
CA ALA A 513 -0.81 12.46 14.85
C ALA A 513 0.60 13.05 15.02
N PHE A 514 0.95 14.16 14.36
CA PHE A 514 2.19 14.91 14.68
C PHE A 514 2.17 15.43 16.13
N ALA A 515 1.02 15.91 16.61
CA ALA A 515 0.88 16.35 18.00
C ALA A 515 0.95 15.17 18.98
N ASN A 516 0.27 14.07 18.65
CA ASN A 516 0.23 12.88 19.50
C ASN A 516 1.63 12.28 19.71
N ILE A 517 2.43 12.19 18.65
CA ILE A 517 3.82 11.74 18.78
C ILE A 517 4.70 12.79 19.46
N ALA A 518 4.49 14.09 19.22
CA ALA A 518 5.25 15.13 19.88
C ALA A 518 5.10 15.04 21.40
N LEU A 519 3.87 14.87 21.88
CA LEU A 519 3.54 14.75 23.31
C LEU A 519 4.02 13.43 23.93
N SER A 520 4.51 12.48 23.15
CA SER A 520 5.00 11.19 23.64
C SER A 520 6.42 11.22 24.21
N GLY A 521 6.95 12.39 24.54
CA GLY A 521 8.31 12.59 25.07
C GLY A 521 9.26 13.22 24.06
N ASP A 522 10.46 13.60 24.51
CA ASP A 522 11.47 14.21 23.64
C ASP A 522 12.23 13.16 22.83
N LEU A 523 11.90 13.07 21.54
CA LEU A 523 12.54 12.17 20.58
C LEU A 523 13.69 12.86 19.83
N SER A 524 14.12 14.05 20.24
CA SER A 524 15.27 14.78 19.68
C SER A 524 16.57 14.54 20.43
N GLY A 525 16.50 14.02 21.66
CA GLY A 525 17.67 13.82 22.54
C GLY A 525 18.16 15.09 23.23
N GLN A 526 17.36 16.16 23.27
CA GLN A 526 17.72 17.44 23.86
C GLN A 526 17.31 17.57 25.33
N GLY A 527 16.60 16.58 25.89
CA GLY A 527 16.15 16.59 27.29
C GLY A 527 14.91 17.44 27.54
N ASN A 528 14.11 17.72 26.51
CA ASN A 528 12.83 18.40 26.66
C ASN A 528 11.76 17.44 27.25
N THR A 529 10.60 17.98 27.64
CA THR A 529 9.45 17.17 28.10
C THR A 529 8.66 16.56 26.93
N PHE A 530 8.76 17.12 25.73
CA PHE A 530 8.09 16.68 24.51
C PHE A 530 8.92 17.06 23.28
N ASP A 531 8.65 16.44 22.11
CA ASP A 531 9.37 16.75 20.87
C ASP A 531 8.94 18.11 20.29
N ARG A 532 9.78 19.12 20.50
CA ARG A 532 9.51 20.50 20.07
C ARG A 532 9.49 20.66 18.55
N GLY A 533 10.21 19.81 17.81
CA GLY A 533 10.26 19.85 16.35
C GLY A 533 8.95 19.38 15.72
N LEU A 534 8.45 18.23 16.16
CA LEU A 534 7.16 17.70 15.71
C LEU A 534 5.99 18.60 16.15
N ALA A 535 6.07 19.21 17.34
CA ALA A 535 5.10 20.21 17.77
C ALA A 535 5.08 21.46 16.87
N ALA A 536 6.25 21.95 16.45
CA ALA A 536 6.35 23.06 15.51
C ALA A 536 5.80 22.69 14.12
N ASP A 537 6.07 21.46 13.65
CA ASP A 537 5.53 20.94 12.39
C ASP A 537 4.00 20.79 12.45
N TYR A 538 3.45 20.32 13.57
CA TYR A 538 2.01 20.30 13.81
C TYR A 538 1.41 21.71 13.73
N LEU A 539 1.96 22.68 14.47
CA LEU A 539 1.50 24.07 14.46
C LEU A 539 1.56 24.69 13.07
N ARG A 540 2.57 24.35 12.27
CA ARG A 540 2.63 24.73 10.86
C ARG A 540 1.41 24.14 10.14
N LEU A 541 1.24 22.82 10.16
CA LEU A 541 0.24 22.09 9.38
C LEU A 541 -1.21 22.43 9.73
N ILE A 542 -1.55 22.72 10.99
CA ILE A 542 -2.92 23.14 11.36
C ILE A 542 -3.25 24.59 10.98
N ARG A 543 -2.24 25.37 10.58
CA ARG A 543 -2.34 26.79 10.29
C ARG A 543 -2.94 27.58 11.46
N ASN A 544 -4.15 28.10 11.28
CA ASN A 544 -4.83 28.97 12.24
C ASN A 544 -5.89 28.23 13.07
N SER A 545 -6.06 26.92 12.87
CA SER A 545 -7.03 26.14 13.65
C SER A 545 -6.66 26.13 15.14
N ASP A 546 -7.67 26.28 16.00
CA ASP A 546 -7.52 26.30 17.45
C ASP A 546 -7.88 24.94 18.06
N THR A 547 -6.87 24.10 18.28
CA THR A 547 -7.02 22.78 18.90
C THR A 547 -6.46 22.79 20.34
N PRO A 548 -6.86 21.85 21.21
CA PRO A 548 -6.26 21.71 22.54
C PRO A 548 -4.73 21.60 22.51
N ASN A 549 -4.20 20.78 21.59
CA ASN A 549 -2.76 20.60 21.41
C ASN A 549 -2.09 21.87 20.89
N ALA A 550 -2.73 22.62 19.99
CA ALA A 550 -2.21 23.91 19.52
C ALA A 550 -2.10 24.94 20.64
N ARG A 551 -3.13 25.04 21.51
CA ARG A 551 -3.11 25.94 22.67
C ARG A 551 -2.00 25.55 23.65
N PHE A 552 -1.84 24.26 23.90
CA PHE A 552 -0.75 23.74 24.74
C PHE A 552 0.62 24.13 24.17
N PHE A 553 0.92 23.79 22.91
CA PHE A 553 2.23 24.07 22.33
C PHE A 553 2.53 25.58 22.25
N LYS A 554 1.54 26.42 21.92
CA LYS A 554 1.70 27.89 21.92
C LYS A 554 2.01 28.42 23.32
N LYS A 555 1.36 27.88 24.36
CA LYS A 555 1.64 28.23 25.77
C LYS A 555 3.05 27.83 26.18
N GLU A 556 3.55 26.69 25.69
CA GLU A 556 4.94 26.23 25.88
C GLU A 556 5.96 26.96 24.97
N GLY A 557 5.53 28.05 24.30
CA GLY A 557 6.40 28.91 23.51
C GLY A 557 6.81 28.33 22.15
N ILE A 558 6.17 27.27 21.68
CA ILE A 558 6.43 26.69 20.35
C ILE A 558 5.85 27.61 19.27
N GLN A 559 6.66 27.90 18.26
CA GLN A 559 6.22 28.61 17.06
C GLN A 559 6.00 27.62 15.91
N PRO A 560 5.06 27.90 14.99
CA PRO A 560 4.94 27.12 13.76
C PRO A 560 6.29 26.99 13.04
N ALA A 561 6.63 25.77 12.62
CA ALA A 561 7.82 25.54 11.82
C ALA A 561 7.76 26.33 10.51
N GLN A 562 8.92 26.70 9.99
CA GLN A 562 9.04 27.17 8.61
C GLN A 562 8.91 25.99 7.64
N ALA A 563 8.66 26.26 6.36
CA ALA A 563 8.69 25.22 5.34
C ALA A 563 10.08 24.50 5.35
N PRO A 564 10.14 23.16 5.26
CA PRO A 564 11.41 22.45 5.26
C PRO A 564 12.31 22.87 4.12
N GLN A 565 13.60 23.06 4.41
CA GLN A 565 14.63 23.47 3.47
C GLN A 565 15.68 22.36 3.34
N GLY A 566 16.15 22.07 2.13
CA GLY A 566 17.25 21.13 1.91
C GLY A 566 17.10 20.23 0.70
N PHE A 567 17.90 19.17 0.66
CA PHE A 567 17.78 18.07 -0.28
C PHE A 567 17.68 16.75 0.50
N PHE A 568 16.55 16.05 0.36
CA PHE A 568 16.25 14.82 1.07
C PHE A 568 16.34 13.62 0.11
N VAL A 569 17.15 12.63 0.45
CA VAL A 569 17.41 11.43 -0.37
C VAL A 569 16.50 10.29 0.07
N TYR A 570 15.75 9.72 -0.88
CA TYR A 570 14.81 8.62 -0.64
C TYR A 570 15.04 7.52 -1.69
N ASN A 571 16.21 6.88 -1.66
CA ASN A 571 16.60 5.90 -2.68
C ASN A 571 15.87 4.56 -2.56
N TYR A 572 15.24 4.26 -1.42
CA TYR A 572 14.21 3.20 -1.38
C TYR A 572 13.02 3.51 -2.31
N GLY A 573 12.80 4.78 -2.66
CA GLY A 573 11.86 5.20 -3.70
C GLY A 573 12.50 5.63 -5.01
N SER A 574 13.82 5.47 -5.22
CA SER A 574 14.59 6.09 -6.31
C SER A 574 14.21 7.58 -6.49
N ALA A 575 14.11 8.30 -5.38
CA ALA A 575 13.55 9.64 -5.34
C ALA A 575 14.46 10.63 -4.60
N GLY A 576 14.24 11.92 -4.88
CA GLY A 576 14.88 13.04 -4.19
C GLY A 576 13.91 14.20 -4.05
N ILE A 577 13.92 14.86 -2.90
CA ILE A 577 13.08 16.03 -2.64
C ILE A 577 13.99 17.24 -2.42
N PHE A 578 13.92 18.21 -3.33
CA PHE A 578 14.69 19.44 -3.24
C PHE A 578 13.78 20.61 -2.85
N ARG A 579 14.12 21.37 -1.81
CA ARG A 579 13.26 22.42 -1.25
C ARG A 579 14.03 23.68 -0.92
N ARG A 580 13.50 24.82 -1.33
CA ARG A 580 13.75 26.13 -0.70
C ARG A 580 12.47 26.93 -0.58
N ALA A 581 12.46 27.90 0.34
CA ALA A 581 11.30 28.72 0.65
C ALA A 581 10.04 27.83 0.76
N ASP A 582 8.95 28.20 0.09
CA ASP A 582 7.72 27.42 0.04
C ASP A 582 7.63 26.45 -1.15
N TRP A 583 8.66 26.34 -2.01
CA TRP A 583 8.64 25.43 -3.15
C TRP A 583 9.30 24.08 -2.84
N MET A 584 8.90 23.07 -3.61
CA MET A 584 9.40 21.70 -3.55
C MET A 584 9.54 21.15 -4.96
N VAL A 585 10.66 20.48 -5.22
CA VAL A 585 10.87 19.66 -6.42
C VAL A 585 10.86 18.19 -6.01
N THR A 586 10.05 17.39 -6.70
CA THR A 586 10.08 15.93 -6.61
C THR A 586 10.83 15.37 -7.81
N LEU A 587 11.93 14.67 -7.55
CA LEU A 587 12.73 13.93 -8.51
C LEU A 587 12.39 12.45 -8.38
N LYS A 588 12.14 11.76 -9.49
CA LYS A 588 11.77 10.34 -9.45
C LYS A 588 12.32 9.55 -10.63
N GLY A 589 12.98 8.44 -10.28
CA GLY A 589 13.40 7.36 -11.16
C GLY A 589 12.82 6.00 -10.76
N TYR A 590 13.41 4.94 -11.29
CA TYR A 590 13.03 3.56 -11.00
C TYR A 590 14.22 2.64 -11.29
N THR A 591 14.26 1.48 -10.64
CA THR A 591 15.39 0.54 -10.68
C THR A 591 14.88 -0.90 -10.85
N THR A 592 15.77 -1.88 -10.73
CA THR A 592 15.37 -3.29 -10.60
C THR A 592 14.62 -3.59 -9.28
N ASP A 593 14.72 -2.71 -8.27
CA ASP A 593 14.06 -2.85 -6.95
C ASP A 593 12.82 -1.97 -6.81
N VAL A 594 12.85 -0.78 -7.42
CA VAL A 594 11.79 0.23 -7.34
C VAL A 594 11.00 0.25 -8.64
N TRP A 595 9.69 0.02 -8.58
CA TRP A 595 8.82 0.11 -9.75
C TRP A 595 8.57 1.56 -10.19
N GLY A 596 8.34 1.76 -11.50
CA GLY A 596 8.13 3.07 -12.09
C GLY A 596 6.74 3.66 -11.86
N SER A 597 5.71 2.83 -11.94
CA SER A 597 4.35 3.19 -11.56
C SER A 597 3.58 1.95 -11.17
N GLU A 598 2.54 2.13 -10.36
CA GLU A 598 1.52 1.10 -10.14
C GLU A 598 0.31 1.42 -11.01
N ILE A 599 -0.08 0.47 -11.85
CA ILE A 599 -1.23 0.58 -12.76
C ILE A 599 -2.13 -0.63 -12.54
N TYR A 600 -3.39 -0.39 -12.20
CA TYR A 600 -4.42 -1.43 -12.08
C TYR A 600 -5.35 -1.39 -13.29
N THR A 601 -6.29 -2.33 -13.41
CA THR A 601 -7.25 -2.39 -14.53
C THR A 601 -8.07 -1.09 -14.68
N LYS A 602 -8.29 -0.35 -13.58
CA LYS A 602 -9.08 0.89 -13.53
C LYS A 602 -8.38 2.02 -12.76
N ASP A 603 -7.06 1.96 -12.62
CA ASP A 603 -6.28 3.03 -11.95
C ASP A 603 -4.95 3.25 -12.67
N ASN A 604 -4.57 4.50 -12.81
CA ASN A 604 -3.33 5.02 -13.39
C ASN A 604 -3.03 4.52 -14.81
N ARG A 605 -4.07 4.37 -15.65
CA ARG A 605 -3.95 3.65 -16.93
C ARG A 605 -2.88 4.18 -17.87
N TYR A 606 -2.56 5.47 -17.79
CA TYR A 606 -1.57 6.15 -18.63
C TYR A 606 -0.29 6.53 -17.87
N GLY A 607 -0.08 5.99 -16.67
CA GLY A 607 1.02 6.35 -15.77
C GLY A 607 2.39 5.76 -16.11
N ARG A 608 2.63 5.27 -17.34
CA ARG A 608 3.88 4.59 -17.74
C ARG A 608 5.12 5.41 -17.41
N TYR A 609 5.08 6.71 -17.70
CA TYR A 609 6.24 7.61 -17.62
C TYR A 609 6.40 8.32 -16.28
N GLN A 610 5.63 7.94 -15.25
CA GLN A 610 5.64 8.57 -13.92
C GLN A 610 7.03 8.65 -13.28
N SER A 611 7.96 7.76 -13.67
CA SER A 611 9.32 7.68 -13.13
C SER A 611 10.43 7.74 -14.19
N TYR A 612 10.18 8.29 -15.38
CA TYR A 612 11.17 8.34 -16.46
C TYR A 612 12.15 9.53 -16.27
N GLY A 613 12.60 9.72 -15.02
CA GLY A 613 13.38 10.88 -14.58
C GLY A 613 12.53 12.13 -14.43
N SER A 614 11.35 12.02 -13.82
CA SER A 614 10.44 13.15 -13.68
C SER A 614 10.98 14.20 -12.71
N VAL A 615 10.76 15.47 -13.02
CA VAL A 615 11.17 16.65 -12.25
C VAL A 615 9.95 17.55 -12.06
N GLN A 616 9.21 17.37 -10.97
CA GLN A 616 7.98 18.13 -10.72
C GLN A 616 8.22 19.26 -9.71
N ILE A 617 7.90 20.50 -10.08
CA ILE A 617 8.03 21.69 -9.23
C ILE A 617 6.65 22.09 -8.69
N MET A 618 6.49 22.11 -7.36
CA MET A 618 5.31 22.62 -6.68
C MET A 618 5.68 23.82 -5.80
N GLY A 619 5.06 24.96 -6.02
CA GLY A 619 5.37 26.17 -5.24
C GLY A 619 4.31 27.26 -5.29
N LYS A 620 3.10 26.98 -5.79
CA LYS A 620 2.00 27.93 -5.91
C LYS A 620 0.70 27.37 -5.32
N GLY A 621 -0.18 28.28 -4.89
CA GLY A 621 -1.39 27.99 -4.12
C GLY A 621 -1.30 28.52 -2.68
N ASN A 622 -2.44 28.59 -1.96
CA ASN A 622 -2.50 28.94 -0.54
C ASN A 622 -3.46 28.00 0.21
N PRO A 623 -2.98 26.89 0.83
CA PRO A 623 -1.58 26.44 0.83
C PRO A 623 -1.12 25.93 -0.54
N VAL A 624 0.19 25.72 -0.70
CA VAL A 624 0.77 25.13 -1.92
C VAL A 624 0.10 23.79 -2.24
N SER A 625 -0.23 23.58 -3.51
CA SER A 625 -0.88 22.36 -4.00
C SER A 625 -0.49 22.04 -5.44
N ARG A 626 -0.78 20.82 -5.90
CA ARG A 626 -0.61 20.40 -7.29
C ARG A 626 -1.40 21.30 -8.23
N ALA A 627 -2.70 21.46 -7.97
CA ALA A 627 -3.57 22.30 -8.78
C ALA A 627 -3.16 23.77 -8.74
N GLY A 628 -2.74 24.27 -7.57
CA GLY A 628 -2.20 25.62 -7.40
C GLY A 628 -0.91 25.85 -8.19
N SER A 629 -0.15 24.80 -8.48
CA SER A 629 1.06 24.80 -9.30
C SER A 629 0.83 24.34 -10.75
N GLY A 630 -0.44 24.26 -11.20
CA GLY A 630 -0.78 23.97 -12.59
C GLY A 630 -0.91 22.50 -12.97
N PHE A 631 -0.78 21.57 -12.01
CA PHE A 631 -0.95 20.13 -12.25
C PHE A 631 -2.39 19.72 -12.01
N VAL A 632 -3.17 19.65 -13.08
CA VAL A 632 -4.57 19.20 -13.08
C VAL A 632 -4.75 18.08 -14.10
N GLN A 633 -5.67 17.15 -13.85
CA GLN A 633 -5.85 15.96 -14.68
C GLN A 633 -6.57 16.24 -16.01
N GLU A 634 -7.60 17.09 -15.98
CA GLU A 634 -8.45 17.33 -17.15
C GLU A 634 -7.64 17.98 -18.28
N GLY A 635 -7.45 17.25 -19.39
CA GLY A 635 -6.61 17.67 -20.53
C GLY A 635 -5.10 17.42 -20.36
N TRP A 636 -4.67 16.75 -19.30
CA TRP A 636 -3.25 16.46 -19.03
C TRP A 636 -2.65 15.50 -20.07
N ASP A 637 -1.61 15.91 -20.79
CA ASP A 637 -0.87 15.00 -21.68
C ASP A 637 0.04 14.08 -20.85
N TRP A 638 -0.37 12.82 -20.73
CA TRP A 638 0.33 11.78 -19.99
C TRP A 638 1.72 11.44 -20.54
N ASN A 639 2.03 11.80 -21.79
CA ASN A 639 3.37 11.64 -22.36
C ASN A 639 4.37 12.67 -21.81
N ARG A 640 3.88 13.83 -21.34
CA ARG A 640 4.68 15.02 -21.06
C ARG A 640 4.71 15.37 -19.58
N LEU A 641 5.03 14.39 -18.74
CA LEU A 641 5.34 14.68 -17.33
C LEU A 641 6.67 15.47 -17.27
N PRO A 642 6.75 16.62 -16.57
CA PRO A 642 7.96 17.44 -16.56
C PRO A 642 9.23 16.67 -16.17
N GLY A 643 10.34 16.97 -16.84
CA GLY A 643 11.64 16.33 -16.68
C GLY A 643 11.82 14.99 -17.40
N THR A 644 10.74 14.30 -17.74
CA THR A 644 10.82 12.97 -18.35
C THR A 644 11.34 13.03 -19.78
N THR A 645 12.03 11.97 -20.21
CA THR A 645 12.31 11.70 -21.63
C THR A 645 11.45 10.51 -22.05
N THR A 646 10.60 10.70 -23.06
CA THR A 646 9.51 9.76 -23.39
C THR A 646 9.32 9.66 -24.90
N ILE A 647 8.65 8.61 -25.35
CA ILE A 647 8.11 8.52 -26.71
C ILE A 647 6.66 9.02 -26.65
N HIS A 648 6.30 10.01 -27.48
CA HIS A 648 4.98 10.62 -27.47
C HIS A 648 3.96 9.73 -28.18
N LEU A 649 3.21 8.95 -27.40
CA LEU A 649 2.31 7.91 -27.90
C LEU A 649 0.85 8.38 -27.90
N PRO A 650 0.04 7.91 -28.87
CA PRO A 650 -1.41 7.84 -28.75
C PRO A 650 -1.85 7.13 -27.47
N PHE A 651 -2.98 7.55 -26.87
CA PHE A 651 -3.40 7.03 -25.57
C PHE A 651 -3.74 5.53 -25.56
N ASP A 652 -4.20 4.97 -26.67
CA ASP A 652 -4.43 3.52 -26.82
C ASP A 652 -3.12 2.71 -26.74
N LEU A 653 -2.00 3.28 -27.22
CA LEU A 653 -0.67 2.68 -27.10
C LEU A 653 0.00 3.00 -25.77
N LEU A 654 -0.31 4.14 -25.15
CA LEU A 654 0.21 4.52 -23.83
C LEU A 654 -0.48 3.76 -22.69
N ASP A 655 -1.77 3.43 -22.83
CA ASP A 655 -2.51 2.59 -21.88
C ASP A 655 -1.71 1.31 -21.59
N SER A 656 -1.68 0.88 -20.33
CA SER A 656 -0.97 -0.34 -19.98
C SER A 656 -1.52 -1.53 -20.79
N PRO A 657 -0.65 -2.32 -21.44
CA PRO A 657 -1.09 -3.48 -22.23
C PRO A 657 -1.60 -4.63 -21.34
N LEU A 658 -1.26 -4.64 -20.05
CA LEU A 658 -1.61 -5.76 -19.16
C LEU A 658 -3.05 -5.64 -18.66
N LYS A 659 -3.77 -6.77 -18.72
CA LYS A 659 -5.16 -6.89 -18.23
C LYS A 659 -5.27 -6.76 -16.71
N GLY A 660 -4.24 -7.18 -15.98
CA GLY A 660 -4.13 -7.09 -14.52
C GLY A 660 -3.29 -5.89 -14.05
N THR A 661 -2.59 -6.07 -12.94
CA THR A 661 -1.68 -5.06 -12.38
C THR A 661 -0.37 -4.98 -13.16
N THR A 662 0.12 -3.77 -13.40
CA THR A 662 1.46 -3.49 -13.95
C THR A 662 2.27 -2.68 -12.94
N MET A 663 3.45 -3.18 -12.60
CA MET A 663 4.45 -2.47 -11.79
C MET A 663 5.83 -2.67 -12.42
N ALA A 664 6.04 -2.03 -13.57
CA ALA A 664 7.26 -2.21 -14.34
C ALA A 664 8.48 -1.72 -13.55
N ARG A 665 9.49 -2.57 -13.42
CA ARG A 665 10.82 -2.24 -12.87
C ARG A 665 11.82 -2.03 -14.01
N SER A 666 12.88 -1.27 -13.79
CA SER A 666 13.93 -1.06 -14.80
C SER A 666 14.76 -2.34 -15.01
N LYS A 667 15.59 -2.35 -16.05
CA LYS A 667 16.74 -3.28 -16.18
C LYS A 667 17.99 -2.74 -15.50
N GLU A 668 18.00 -1.45 -15.19
CA GLU A 668 19.13 -0.71 -14.65
C GLU A 668 19.04 -0.57 -13.13
N ASN A 669 20.21 -0.57 -12.47
CA ASN A 669 20.32 -0.34 -11.03
C ASN A 669 20.67 1.11 -10.68
N PHE A 670 21.38 1.80 -11.57
CA PHE A 670 21.83 3.17 -11.34
C PHE A 670 20.70 4.16 -11.60
N SER A 671 19.85 4.39 -10.59
CA SER A 671 18.86 5.46 -10.56
C SER A 671 18.58 5.89 -9.12
N GLY A 672 18.77 7.17 -8.81
CA GLY A 672 18.46 7.73 -7.49
C GLY A 672 19.12 9.07 -7.27
N SER A 673 19.21 9.47 -6.00
CA SER A 673 19.70 10.78 -5.59
C SER A 673 20.88 10.71 -4.63
N SER A 674 21.64 11.80 -4.56
CA SER A 674 22.65 12.07 -3.54
C SER A 674 22.49 13.49 -3.02
N SER A 675 23.08 13.79 -1.86
CA SER A 675 23.08 15.13 -1.27
C SER A 675 24.45 15.49 -0.69
N LEU A 676 24.67 16.79 -0.51
CA LEU A 676 25.82 17.38 0.17
C LEU A 676 25.32 18.39 1.20
N ASP A 677 25.75 18.25 2.45
CA ASP A 677 25.36 19.06 3.62
C ASP A 677 23.83 19.06 3.86
N GLY A 678 23.12 18.05 3.35
CA GLY A 678 21.65 18.00 3.37
C GLY A 678 20.96 19.18 2.68
N LYS A 679 21.68 20.03 1.93
CA LYS A 679 21.18 21.26 1.33
C LYS A 679 21.03 21.15 -0.17
N ASN A 680 22.11 20.81 -0.85
CA ASN A 680 22.19 20.66 -2.30
C ASN A 680 22.31 19.18 -2.63
N GLY A 681 22.03 18.82 -3.88
CA GLY A 681 22.03 17.41 -4.26
C GLY A 681 22.02 17.20 -5.75
N MET A 682 21.89 15.95 -6.14
CA MET A 682 21.66 15.59 -7.53
C MET A 682 20.82 14.31 -7.62
N PHE A 683 20.26 14.11 -8.79
CA PHE A 683 19.60 12.89 -9.22
C PHE A 683 20.26 12.42 -10.52
N ALA A 684 20.48 11.12 -10.67
CA ALA A 684 21.01 10.52 -11.89
C ALA A 684 20.32 9.19 -12.18
N MET A 685 20.15 8.86 -13.47
CA MET A 685 19.60 7.57 -13.88
C MET A 685 20.12 7.08 -15.23
N LYS A 686 20.26 5.76 -15.35
CA LYS A 686 20.19 5.03 -16.62
C LYS A 686 18.73 4.65 -16.86
N LEU A 687 18.08 5.32 -17.82
CA LEU A 687 16.73 4.99 -18.29
C LEU A 687 16.81 3.80 -19.25
N ALA A 688 15.96 2.80 -19.07
CA ALA A 688 15.77 1.69 -20.00
C ALA A 688 14.35 1.13 -19.90
N GLU A 689 13.68 0.94 -21.04
CA GLU A 689 12.36 0.30 -21.08
C GLU A 689 12.42 -1.23 -20.96
N ARG A 690 11.29 -1.82 -20.54
CA ARG A 690 11.08 -3.28 -20.47
C ARG A 690 10.52 -3.81 -21.79
N ASP A 691 10.65 -5.12 -21.96
CA ASP A 691 10.06 -5.85 -23.09
C ASP A 691 8.59 -6.15 -22.81
N TYR A 692 7.73 -5.17 -23.04
CA TYR A 692 6.28 -5.32 -22.97
C TYR A 692 5.65 -4.83 -24.27
N GLU A 693 4.45 -5.32 -24.56
CA GLU A 693 3.64 -4.82 -25.68
C GLU A 693 3.50 -3.29 -25.58
N ASN A 694 3.66 -2.60 -26.72
CA ASN A 694 3.67 -1.13 -26.83
C ASN A 694 4.83 -0.41 -26.12
N PHE A 695 5.81 -1.11 -25.57
CA PHE A 695 7.08 -0.52 -25.11
C PHE A 695 8.13 -0.65 -26.22
N THR A 696 9.15 0.21 -26.18
CA THR A 696 10.27 0.23 -27.12
C THR A 696 11.51 -0.31 -26.42
N LEU A 697 11.79 -1.60 -26.63
CA LEU A 697 12.80 -2.38 -25.88
C LEU A 697 14.19 -1.73 -25.79
N ASP A 698 14.61 -1.04 -26.85
CA ASP A 698 15.92 -0.41 -26.99
C ASP A 698 15.91 1.08 -26.59
N PHE A 699 14.82 1.59 -26.01
CA PHE A 699 14.78 2.96 -25.52
C PHE A 699 15.63 3.14 -24.27
N VAL A 700 16.71 3.91 -24.43
CA VAL A 700 17.67 4.23 -23.37
C VAL A 700 17.99 5.72 -23.31
N ALA A 701 18.38 6.20 -22.13
CA ALA A 701 18.94 7.54 -21.93
C ALA A 701 19.75 7.63 -20.63
N ARG A 702 20.76 8.50 -20.59
CA ARG A 702 21.47 8.88 -19.35
C ARG A 702 20.98 10.25 -18.96
N LYS A 703 20.37 10.37 -17.78
CA LYS A 703 19.74 11.62 -17.34
C LYS A 703 20.29 12.02 -15.99
N SER A 704 20.58 13.30 -15.80
CA SER A 704 20.92 13.84 -14.49
C SER A 704 20.29 15.20 -14.24
N VAL A 705 20.07 15.50 -12.96
CA VAL A 705 19.56 16.79 -12.47
C VAL A 705 20.44 17.19 -11.28
N PHE A 706 21.14 18.31 -11.40
CA PHE A 706 22.00 18.86 -10.34
C PHE A 706 21.30 20.04 -9.69
N CYS A 707 21.10 19.99 -8.38
CA CYS A 707 20.24 20.91 -7.62
C CYS A 707 21.08 21.79 -6.68
N PHE A 708 21.17 23.08 -7.00
CA PHE A 708 21.97 24.07 -6.29
C PHE A 708 21.14 25.30 -5.94
N ASP A 709 20.91 25.54 -4.65
CA ASP A 709 20.08 26.64 -4.14
C ASP A 709 18.69 26.75 -4.81
N ASN A 710 18.51 27.63 -5.79
CA ASN A 710 17.29 27.81 -6.59
C ASN A 710 17.48 27.43 -8.07
N ARG A 711 18.56 26.74 -8.41
CA ARG A 711 18.92 26.31 -9.76
C ARG A 711 18.89 24.80 -9.86
N MET A 712 18.40 24.30 -10.99
CA MET A 712 18.58 22.93 -11.42
C MET A 712 19.28 22.92 -12.77
N VAL A 713 20.30 22.09 -12.94
CA VAL A 713 20.93 21.84 -14.24
C VAL A 713 20.56 20.44 -14.68
N CYS A 714 19.87 20.32 -15.81
CA CYS A 714 19.33 19.08 -16.33
C CYS A 714 20.11 18.68 -17.59
N LEU A 715 20.78 17.52 -17.54
CA LEU A 715 21.57 16.99 -18.65
C LEU A 715 20.98 15.64 -19.12
N GLY A 716 21.06 15.41 -20.43
CA GLY A 716 20.67 14.15 -21.06
C GLY A 716 21.63 13.77 -22.18
N THR A 717 22.05 12.50 -22.22
CA THR A 717 22.91 11.97 -23.28
C THR A 717 22.52 10.54 -23.65
N GLY A 718 22.96 10.11 -24.83
CA GLY A 718 22.72 8.76 -25.32
C GLY A 718 21.24 8.40 -25.43
N ILE A 719 20.40 9.38 -25.79
CA ILE A 719 18.96 9.18 -26.00
C ILE A 719 18.79 8.46 -27.33
N SER A 720 18.45 7.17 -27.25
CA SER A 720 18.42 6.28 -28.40
C SER A 720 17.23 5.34 -28.33
N ASN A 721 16.54 5.10 -29.44
CA ASN A 721 15.55 4.04 -29.60
C ASN A 721 15.26 3.75 -31.08
N SER A 722 14.56 2.65 -31.34
CA SER A 722 14.18 2.21 -32.69
C SER A 722 12.78 2.66 -33.15
N ASN A 723 12.04 3.43 -32.35
CA ASN A 723 10.66 3.78 -32.67
C ASN A 723 10.60 4.85 -33.78
N ALA A 724 10.29 4.41 -35.00
CA ALA A 724 10.20 5.29 -36.18
C ALA A 724 8.82 5.96 -36.34
N ASP A 725 7.82 5.52 -35.57
CA ASP A 725 6.44 5.95 -35.73
C ASP A 725 6.13 7.21 -34.92
N TYR A 726 6.73 7.34 -33.73
CA TYR A 726 6.43 8.38 -32.77
C TYR A 726 7.69 9.13 -32.30
N PRO A 727 7.62 10.46 -32.06
CA PRO A 727 8.79 11.24 -31.68
C PRO A 727 9.20 10.98 -30.23
N THR A 728 10.49 11.10 -29.96
CA THR A 728 11.06 11.14 -28.61
C THR A 728 11.19 12.59 -28.14
N GLU A 729 10.77 12.86 -26.91
CA GLU A 729 10.69 14.20 -26.34
C GLU A 729 11.29 14.23 -24.93
N THR A 730 11.97 15.32 -24.55
CA THR A 730 12.23 15.65 -23.14
C THR A 730 11.35 16.82 -22.72
N THR A 731 10.46 16.62 -21.75
CA THR A 731 9.53 17.69 -21.33
C THR A 731 10.20 18.68 -20.38
N LEU A 732 10.17 19.98 -20.71
CA LEU A 732 10.63 21.04 -19.81
C LEU A 732 9.55 21.34 -18.78
N PHE A 733 8.34 21.66 -19.23
CA PHE A 733 7.16 21.84 -18.39
C PHE A 733 5.87 21.55 -19.14
N GLN A 734 4.83 21.24 -18.37
CA GLN A 734 3.44 21.20 -18.79
C GLN A 734 2.60 21.68 -17.60
N THR A 735 1.87 22.77 -17.79
CA THR A 735 1.09 23.42 -16.72
C THR A 735 -0.24 23.92 -17.27
N LYS A 736 -1.28 23.92 -16.43
CA LYS A 736 -2.56 24.55 -16.78
C LYS A 736 -2.31 26.01 -17.18
N TYR A 737 -2.80 26.41 -18.35
CA TYR A 737 -2.58 27.76 -18.83
C TYR A 737 -3.25 28.77 -17.91
N ASN A 738 -2.49 29.79 -17.49
CA ASN A 738 -2.95 30.81 -16.55
C ASN A 738 -2.97 32.23 -17.15
N GLY A 739 -2.91 32.35 -18.48
CA GLY A 739 -2.94 33.63 -19.19
C GLY A 739 -1.56 34.21 -19.54
N LYS A 740 -0.46 33.56 -19.15
CA LYS A 740 0.90 33.99 -19.50
C LYS A 740 1.48 33.12 -20.61
N GLU A 741 2.04 33.75 -21.64
CA GLU A 741 2.66 33.08 -22.78
C GLU A 741 4.06 32.56 -22.43
N PRO A 742 4.45 31.34 -22.84
CA PRO A 742 5.66 30.68 -22.34
C PRO A 742 6.99 31.31 -22.75
N LYS A 743 7.02 32.25 -23.70
CA LYS A 743 8.26 32.87 -24.21
C LYS A 743 8.66 34.09 -23.40
N VAL A 744 9.96 34.23 -23.12
CA VAL A 744 10.53 35.40 -22.45
C VAL A 744 11.35 36.22 -23.45
N GLY A 745 10.72 37.19 -24.10
CA GLY A 745 11.35 38.04 -25.12
C GLY A 745 11.33 37.43 -26.52
N GLU A 746 12.24 37.89 -27.39
CA GLU A 746 12.34 37.41 -28.79
C GLU A 746 13.16 36.13 -28.95
N ASP A 747 13.91 35.72 -27.92
CA ASP A 747 14.73 34.51 -27.95
C ASP A 747 13.95 33.27 -27.49
N ASN A 748 14.04 32.18 -28.26
CA ASN A 748 13.34 30.93 -27.96
C ASN A 748 14.00 30.12 -26.83
N TYR A 749 15.21 30.49 -26.39
CA TYR A 749 15.97 29.74 -25.37
C TYR A 749 15.58 30.07 -23.92
N TRP A 750 14.92 31.20 -23.66
CA TRP A 750 14.37 31.54 -22.33
C TRP A 750 12.84 31.37 -22.32
N LEU A 751 12.37 30.48 -21.47
CA LEU A 751 10.96 30.16 -21.30
C LEU A 751 10.52 30.35 -19.85
N HIS A 752 9.20 30.43 -19.64
CA HIS A 752 8.63 30.36 -18.30
C HIS A 752 7.32 29.56 -18.31
N ASP A 753 7.01 28.88 -17.20
CA ASP A 753 5.88 27.95 -17.13
C ASP A 753 4.54 28.58 -16.69
N GLY A 754 4.52 29.91 -16.50
CA GLY A 754 3.40 30.64 -15.93
C GLY A 754 3.36 30.68 -14.40
N TYR A 755 4.10 29.82 -13.71
CA TYR A 755 4.10 29.63 -12.25
C TYR A 755 5.43 30.11 -11.60
N ASP A 756 6.06 31.08 -12.25
CA ASP A 756 7.29 31.77 -11.85
C ASP A 756 8.55 30.90 -11.85
N ASN A 757 8.57 29.81 -12.62
CA ASN A 757 9.81 29.08 -12.92
C ASN A 757 10.27 29.40 -14.34
N TYR A 758 11.58 29.59 -14.49
CA TYR A 758 12.21 29.99 -15.75
C TYR A 758 13.14 28.88 -16.24
N TYR A 759 13.19 28.69 -17.55
CA TYR A 759 13.94 27.63 -18.19
C TYR A 759 14.87 28.27 -19.21
N HIS A 760 16.16 27.93 -19.15
CA HIS A 760 17.15 28.34 -20.13
C HIS A 760 17.70 27.10 -20.83
N VAL A 761 17.37 26.93 -22.10
CA VAL A 761 17.82 25.78 -22.89
C VAL A 761 19.15 26.12 -23.56
N VAL A 762 20.19 25.34 -23.29
CA VAL A 762 21.53 25.53 -23.86
C VAL A 762 21.74 24.61 -25.05
N ASP A 763 21.17 23.39 -25.00
CA ASP A 763 21.23 22.41 -26.09
C ASP A 763 19.89 21.67 -26.23
N GLY A 764 19.42 21.57 -27.47
CA GLY A 764 18.18 20.90 -27.86
C GLY A 764 17.23 21.75 -28.70
N THR A 765 16.43 21.10 -29.55
CA THR A 765 15.40 21.79 -30.37
C THR A 765 14.14 22.00 -29.54
N VAL A 766 13.85 23.26 -29.18
CA VAL A 766 12.69 23.60 -28.33
C VAL A 766 11.41 23.72 -29.15
N ARG A 767 10.35 23.09 -28.64
CA ARG A 767 8.96 23.33 -29.02
C ARG A 767 8.20 23.87 -27.82
N ALA A 768 7.29 24.80 -28.06
CA ALA A 768 6.39 25.34 -27.04
C ALA A 768 5.02 25.60 -27.64
N GLN A 769 3.97 25.37 -26.86
CA GLN A 769 2.60 25.65 -27.27
C GLN A 769 1.72 26.05 -26.10
N VAL A 770 0.72 26.87 -26.41
CA VAL A 770 -0.48 27.07 -25.60
C VAL A 770 -1.65 26.51 -26.39
N ALA A 771 -2.23 25.41 -25.93
CA ALA A 771 -3.26 24.70 -26.67
C ALA A 771 -4.36 24.16 -25.76
N GLU A 772 -5.56 24.03 -26.32
CA GLU A 772 -6.57 23.14 -25.76
C GLU A 772 -6.12 21.70 -26.03
N GLN A 773 -5.93 20.92 -24.98
CA GLN A 773 -5.48 19.54 -25.06
C GLN A 773 -6.65 18.61 -24.77
N GLU A 774 -6.79 17.57 -25.59
CA GLU A 774 -7.63 16.42 -25.27
C GLU A 774 -6.80 15.35 -24.57
N SER A 775 -7.35 14.74 -23.51
CA SER A 775 -6.72 13.65 -22.78
C SER A 775 -7.75 12.60 -22.35
N ARG A 776 -7.36 11.73 -21.42
CA ARG A 776 -8.15 10.63 -20.86
C ARG A 776 -8.08 10.63 -19.34
N HIS A 777 -9.22 10.38 -18.70
CA HIS A 777 -9.27 10.20 -17.25
C HIS A 777 -8.55 8.90 -16.84
N GLU A 778 -7.73 8.95 -15.79
CA GLU A 778 -6.82 7.84 -15.41
C GLU A 778 -7.55 6.53 -15.06
N LYS A 779 -8.75 6.62 -14.47
CA LYS A 779 -9.60 5.48 -14.10
C LYS A 779 -10.57 5.04 -15.20
N THR A 780 -11.48 5.95 -15.59
CA THR A 780 -12.62 5.67 -16.47
C THR A 780 -12.21 5.61 -17.95
N ARG A 781 -11.04 6.15 -18.32
CA ARG A 781 -10.59 6.37 -19.70
C ARG A 781 -11.50 7.28 -20.51
N GLU A 782 -12.40 8.01 -19.86
CA GLU A 782 -13.25 9.00 -20.54
C GLU A 782 -12.43 10.15 -21.07
N ILE A 783 -12.90 10.76 -22.15
CA ILE A 783 -12.26 11.93 -22.77
C ILE A 783 -12.33 13.10 -21.80
N THR A 784 -11.20 13.79 -21.63
CA THR A 784 -11.06 15.00 -20.82
C THR A 784 -10.46 16.12 -21.66
N LYS A 785 -10.67 17.38 -21.28
CA LYS A 785 -10.11 18.53 -22.00
C LYS A 785 -9.64 19.62 -21.05
N GLY A 786 -8.63 20.37 -21.46
CA GLY A 786 -8.18 21.56 -20.74
C GLY A 786 -7.13 22.33 -21.52
N LYS A 787 -6.99 23.62 -21.22
CA LYS A 787 -5.98 24.49 -21.83
C LYS A 787 -4.66 24.44 -21.06
N PHE A 788 -3.56 24.11 -21.74
CA PHE A 788 -2.23 23.97 -21.15
C PHE A 788 -1.19 24.82 -21.88
N SER A 789 -0.19 25.25 -21.13
CA SER A 789 1.10 25.70 -21.62
C SER A 789 2.09 24.55 -21.49
N SER A 790 2.78 24.19 -22.56
CA SER A 790 3.80 23.13 -22.53
C SER A 790 5.00 23.51 -23.37
N ALA A 791 6.18 23.06 -22.94
CA ALA A 791 7.41 23.14 -23.70
C ALA A 791 8.24 21.87 -23.52
N TRP A 792 8.89 21.45 -24.60
CA TRP A 792 9.70 20.24 -24.65
C TRP A 792 10.84 20.37 -25.66
N ILE A 793 11.86 19.54 -25.48
CA ILE A 793 12.97 19.36 -26.41
C ILE A 793 12.61 18.18 -27.32
N GLU A 794 12.59 18.41 -28.62
CA GLU A 794 12.31 17.41 -29.65
C GLU A 794 13.59 16.70 -30.08
N HIS A 795 13.63 15.36 -29.92
CA HIS A 795 14.74 14.51 -30.38
C HIS A 795 14.45 13.84 -31.73
N GLY A 796 13.23 13.99 -32.25
CA GLY A 796 12.76 13.32 -33.46
C GLY A 796 12.37 11.86 -33.23
N LYS A 797 12.11 11.15 -34.34
CA LYS A 797 11.78 9.73 -34.36
C LYS A 797 13.05 8.89 -34.42
N ALA A 798 13.08 7.78 -33.69
CA ALA A 798 14.24 6.87 -33.58
C ALA A 798 15.58 7.63 -33.44
N PRO A 799 15.73 8.50 -32.43
CA PRO A 799 16.96 9.26 -32.23
C PRO A 799 18.16 8.33 -32.06
N LYS A 800 19.34 8.82 -32.45
CA LYS A 800 20.62 8.15 -32.23
C LYS A 800 21.52 9.07 -31.43
N GLU A 801 21.79 8.68 -30.19
CA GLU A 801 22.65 9.40 -29.25
C GLU A 801 22.22 10.87 -29.03
N GLY A 802 20.91 11.11 -28.95
CA GLY A 802 20.36 12.44 -28.68
C GLY A 802 20.83 13.02 -27.35
N THR A 803 20.91 14.34 -27.27
CA THR A 803 21.37 15.09 -26.09
C THR A 803 20.43 16.22 -25.72
N TYR A 804 20.50 16.68 -24.48
CA TYR A 804 19.94 17.97 -24.07
C TYR A 804 20.71 18.58 -22.91
N GLU A 805 20.62 19.90 -22.79
CA GLU A 805 21.03 20.67 -21.62
C GLU A 805 20.10 21.86 -21.42
N TYR A 806 19.58 21.96 -20.21
CA TYR A 806 18.84 23.14 -19.79
C TYR A 806 19.01 23.40 -18.30
N MET A 807 18.87 24.67 -17.93
CA MET A 807 18.81 25.11 -16.55
C MET A 807 17.37 25.50 -16.21
N VAL A 808 16.94 25.15 -15.01
CA VAL A 808 15.72 25.68 -14.40
C VAL A 808 16.10 26.60 -13.27
N LEU A 809 15.50 27.80 -13.26
CA LEU A 809 15.61 28.77 -12.19
C LEU A 809 14.24 28.89 -11.51
N ILE A 810 14.17 28.46 -10.26
CA ILE A 810 12.92 28.30 -9.53
C ILE A 810 12.63 29.58 -8.76
N GLN A 811 11.52 30.26 -9.10
CA GLN A 811 11.04 31.47 -8.45
C GLN A 811 12.15 32.49 -8.14
N PRO A 812 12.96 32.90 -9.14
CA PRO A 812 14.03 33.86 -8.95
C PRO A 812 13.53 35.26 -8.58
N SER A 813 14.40 36.03 -7.92
CA SER A 813 14.24 37.48 -7.85
C SER A 813 14.52 38.13 -9.23
N ALA A 814 14.08 39.37 -9.42
CA ALA A 814 14.40 40.15 -10.62
C ALA A 814 15.93 40.30 -10.82
N SER A 815 16.68 40.47 -9.72
CA SER A 815 18.14 40.54 -9.76
C SER A 815 18.79 39.21 -10.15
N ASP A 816 18.27 38.07 -9.68
CA ASP A 816 18.80 36.76 -10.08
C ASP A 816 18.65 36.55 -11.60
N LEU A 817 17.50 36.94 -12.16
CA LEU A 817 17.24 36.86 -13.61
C LEU A 817 18.19 37.76 -14.41
N ASP A 818 18.39 39.00 -13.98
CA ASP A 818 19.26 39.95 -14.67
C ASP A 818 20.74 39.57 -14.59
N GLU A 819 21.19 38.97 -13.48
CA GLU A 819 22.55 38.45 -13.34
C GLU A 819 22.79 37.26 -14.29
N LEU A 820 21.85 36.32 -14.35
CA LEU A 820 21.97 35.10 -15.16
C LEU A 820 21.94 35.35 -16.66
N ARG A 821 21.31 36.45 -17.10
CA ARG A 821 21.38 36.89 -18.50
C ARG A 821 22.76 37.42 -18.90
N LYS A 822 23.59 37.81 -17.93
CA LYS A 822 24.92 38.40 -18.16
C LYS A 822 26.05 37.40 -17.95
N THR A 823 25.89 36.52 -16.96
CA THR A 823 26.96 35.60 -16.54
C THR A 823 26.40 34.18 -16.40
N PRO A 824 27.04 33.16 -17.02
CA PRO A 824 26.63 31.76 -16.86
C PRO A 824 26.73 31.31 -15.40
N ALA A 825 25.68 30.69 -14.86
CA ALA A 825 25.60 30.22 -13.47
C ALA A 825 26.55 29.04 -13.15
N TYR A 826 26.83 28.23 -14.15
CA TYR A 826 27.48 26.93 -14.01
C TYR A 826 28.38 26.64 -15.21
N GLU A 827 29.21 25.61 -15.06
CA GLU A 827 30.03 25.04 -16.12
C GLU A 827 29.77 23.54 -16.21
N VAL A 828 29.54 23.05 -17.43
CA VAL A 828 29.48 21.61 -17.72
C VAL A 828 30.89 21.15 -18.03
N LEU A 829 31.47 20.37 -17.12
CA LEU A 829 32.84 19.85 -17.26
C LEU A 829 32.89 18.55 -18.06
N GLN A 830 31.80 17.78 -18.04
CA GLN A 830 31.62 16.57 -18.84
C GLN A 830 30.13 16.36 -19.14
N ARG A 831 29.79 15.94 -20.35
CA ARG A 831 28.43 15.59 -20.77
C ARG A 831 28.43 14.58 -21.91
N ASP A 832 28.61 13.32 -21.54
CA ASP A 832 28.51 12.16 -22.45
C ASP A 832 27.94 10.94 -21.70
N GLN A 833 27.92 9.77 -22.36
CA GLN A 833 27.42 8.53 -21.78
C GLN A 833 28.32 7.97 -20.66
N THR A 834 29.55 8.46 -20.49
CA THR A 834 30.46 8.05 -19.42
C THR A 834 30.12 8.76 -18.12
N ALA A 835 30.02 10.10 -18.17
CA ALA A 835 29.72 10.91 -17.00
C ALA A 835 29.05 12.24 -17.36
N HIS A 836 28.24 12.72 -16.42
CA HIS A 836 27.77 14.11 -16.39
C HIS A 836 28.44 14.81 -15.20
N VAL A 837 29.11 15.94 -15.45
CA VAL A 837 29.83 16.69 -14.41
C VAL A 837 29.51 18.17 -14.52
N VAL A 838 29.05 18.77 -13.42
CA VAL A 838 28.65 20.18 -13.35
C VAL A 838 29.32 20.86 -12.17
N TYR A 839 29.89 22.04 -12.43
CA TYR A 839 30.37 22.98 -11.41
C TYR A 839 29.42 24.18 -11.31
N ASP A 840 28.80 24.40 -10.15
CA ASP A 840 27.98 25.58 -9.89
C ASP A 840 28.83 26.69 -9.27
N LYS A 841 28.91 27.85 -9.94
CA LYS A 841 29.85 28.92 -9.57
C LYS A 841 29.49 29.61 -8.27
N LYS A 842 28.20 29.68 -7.93
CA LYS A 842 27.69 30.39 -6.75
C LYS A 842 27.90 29.58 -5.48
N THR A 843 27.65 28.27 -5.53
CA THR A 843 27.86 27.37 -4.39
C THR A 843 29.29 26.85 -4.29
N GLY A 844 30.05 26.87 -5.39
CA GLY A 844 31.39 26.28 -5.46
C GLY A 844 31.37 24.74 -5.43
N ILE A 845 30.21 24.12 -5.64
CA ILE A 845 30.05 22.66 -5.63
C ILE A 845 30.34 22.11 -7.03
N THR A 846 31.12 21.02 -7.08
CA THR A 846 31.20 20.18 -8.27
C THR A 846 30.51 18.85 -8.02
N ALA A 847 29.65 18.43 -8.94
CA ALA A 847 28.88 17.20 -8.83
C ALA A 847 29.10 16.31 -10.06
N TYR A 848 29.25 15.01 -9.81
CA TYR A 848 29.65 13.98 -10.76
C TYR A 848 28.62 12.86 -10.72
N ALA A 849 27.95 12.62 -11.85
CA ALA A 849 27.20 11.40 -12.09
C ALA A 849 28.00 10.52 -13.06
N ALA A 850 28.76 9.57 -12.53
CA ALA A 850 29.53 8.62 -13.33
C ALA A 850 28.64 7.41 -13.67
N PHE A 851 28.21 7.31 -14.93
CA PHE A 851 27.42 6.18 -15.43
C PHE A 851 28.32 4.97 -15.70
N GLU A 852 29.50 5.23 -16.25
CA GLU A 852 30.56 4.27 -16.50
C GLU A 852 31.83 4.66 -15.73
N ALA A 853 32.88 3.83 -15.78
CA ALA A 853 34.15 4.15 -15.12
C ALA A 853 34.73 5.44 -15.72
N TYR A 854 34.88 6.46 -14.88
CA TYR A 854 35.20 7.82 -15.29
C TYR A 854 36.61 8.21 -14.83
N GLN A 855 37.46 8.63 -15.76
CA GLN A 855 38.80 9.13 -15.51
C GLN A 855 38.90 10.57 -16.03
N PRO A 856 38.69 11.58 -15.18
CA PRO A 856 38.73 12.95 -15.67
C PRO A 856 40.14 13.37 -16.09
N ALA A 857 40.27 13.96 -17.28
CA ALA A 857 41.56 14.42 -17.80
C ALA A 857 42.13 15.63 -17.03
N THR A 858 41.28 16.61 -16.68
CA THR A 858 41.69 17.92 -16.15
C THR A 858 41.18 18.23 -14.74
N ASP A 859 40.62 17.25 -14.04
CA ASP A 859 40.05 17.44 -12.70
C ASP A 859 41.13 17.73 -11.65
N LYS A 860 40.79 18.51 -10.62
CA LYS A 860 41.75 18.94 -9.58
C LYS A 860 41.85 17.97 -8.41
N VAL A 861 40.82 17.15 -8.19
CA VAL A 861 40.67 16.28 -7.03
C VAL A 861 40.67 14.81 -7.43
N PHE A 862 39.95 14.43 -8.48
CA PHE A 862 39.77 13.03 -8.84
C PHE A 862 40.72 12.59 -9.95
N VAL A 863 41.20 11.35 -9.84
CA VAL A 863 41.92 10.60 -10.88
C VAL A 863 40.97 9.59 -11.53
N ALA A 864 40.15 8.92 -10.72
CA ALA A 864 39.19 7.95 -11.21
C ALA A 864 37.98 7.84 -10.27
N ILE A 865 36.79 7.78 -10.85
CA ILE A 865 35.52 7.50 -10.19
C ILE A 865 34.96 6.22 -10.82
N PRO A 866 34.65 5.17 -10.04
CA PRO A 866 34.13 3.92 -10.58
C PRO A 866 32.72 4.11 -11.16
N ALA A 867 32.32 3.21 -12.06
CA ALA A 867 30.99 3.23 -12.67
C ALA A 867 29.86 3.26 -11.63
N GLU A 868 28.74 3.83 -12.03
CA GLU A 868 27.51 3.89 -11.23
C GLU A 868 27.76 4.52 -9.86
N THR A 869 28.45 5.66 -9.86
CA THR A 869 28.81 6.38 -8.64
C THR A 869 28.46 7.85 -8.78
N MET A 870 27.78 8.36 -7.76
CA MET A 870 27.46 9.76 -7.58
C MET A 870 28.44 10.38 -6.58
N VAL A 871 29.15 11.43 -7.00
CA VAL A 871 30.10 12.17 -6.14
C VAL A 871 29.77 13.66 -6.13
N MET A 872 29.76 14.30 -4.97
CA MET A 872 29.66 15.76 -4.85
C MET A 872 30.74 16.26 -3.92
N TYR A 873 31.40 17.37 -4.24
CA TYR A 873 32.30 18.00 -3.27
C TYR A 873 32.26 19.53 -3.32
N ALA A 874 32.60 20.12 -2.18
CA ALA A 874 32.81 21.55 -2.00
C ALA A 874 34.12 21.77 -1.23
N LYS A 875 34.78 22.92 -1.47
CA LYS A 875 35.90 23.36 -0.63
C LYS A 875 35.38 23.91 0.69
N GLU A 876 36.00 23.48 1.78
CA GLU A 876 35.77 24.02 3.14
C GLU A 876 36.91 24.95 3.57
N SER A 877 38.12 24.72 3.05
CA SER A 877 39.29 25.57 3.23
C SER A 877 40.24 25.43 2.03
N ASP A 878 41.41 26.08 2.06
CA ASP A 878 42.42 25.94 1.01
C ASP A 878 42.91 24.49 0.84
N LYS A 879 42.90 23.71 1.93
CA LYS A 879 43.33 22.30 1.97
C LYS A 879 42.19 21.32 2.25
N GLY A 880 41.02 21.79 2.67
CA GLY A 880 39.90 20.95 3.12
C GLY A 880 38.75 20.88 2.12
N ILE A 881 38.17 19.68 1.98
CA ILE A 881 36.95 19.45 1.21
C ILE A 881 35.90 18.72 2.05
N ARG A 882 34.64 18.99 1.74
CA ARG A 882 33.52 18.13 2.09
C ARG A 882 33.15 17.31 0.86
N LEU A 883 33.07 16.00 1.02
CA LEU A 883 32.85 15.04 -0.05
C LEU A 883 31.66 14.15 0.30
N SER A 884 30.74 13.96 -0.65
CA SER A 884 29.64 13.00 -0.58
C SER A 884 29.80 11.95 -1.68
N VAL A 885 29.71 10.68 -1.31
CA VAL A 885 29.78 9.52 -2.22
C VAL A 885 28.53 8.67 -2.05
N CYS A 886 27.86 8.35 -3.16
CA CYS A 886 26.64 7.55 -3.17
C CYS A 886 26.63 6.58 -4.36
N ASP A 887 26.30 5.31 -4.08
CA ASP A 887 25.73 4.40 -5.08
C ASP A 887 24.23 4.26 -4.73
N PRO A 888 23.30 4.70 -5.59
CA PRO A 888 21.88 4.63 -5.29
C PRO A 888 21.30 3.21 -5.36
N ASN A 889 22.07 2.23 -5.84
CA ASN A 889 21.63 0.84 -5.93
C ASN A 889 21.39 0.25 -4.53
N LEU A 890 20.16 -0.20 -4.29
CA LEU A 890 19.80 -0.89 -3.04
C LEU A 890 20.47 -2.26 -2.91
N ASN A 891 20.88 -2.86 -4.04
CA ASN A 891 21.58 -4.15 -4.11
C ASN A 891 20.86 -5.28 -3.34
N ILE A 892 19.54 -5.30 -3.46
CA ILE A 892 18.71 -6.40 -2.98
C ILE A 892 18.83 -7.55 -3.99
N GLU A 893 19.12 -8.75 -3.51
CA GLU A 893 19.39 -9.90 -4.39
C GLU A 893 18.10 -10.46 -5.00
N GLU A 894 17.08 -10.70 -4.18
CA GLU A 894 15.82 -11.29 -4.61
C GLU A 894 14.91 -10.25 -5.28
N LYS A 895 14.45 -10.53 -6.51
CA LYS A 895 13.57 -9.65 -7.31
C LYS A 895 12.13 -10.16 -7.38
N THR A 896 11.54 -10.53 -6.25
CA THR A 896 10.13 -10.93 -6.13
C THR A 896 9.20 -9.72 -5.97
N TYR A 897 7.88 -9.95 -5.90
CA TYR A 897 6.91 -8.85 -5.69
C TYR A 897 7.21 -8.06 -4.40
N THR A 898 7.46 -8.76 -3.29
CA THR A 898 7.99 -8.23 -2.01
C THR A 898 9.03 -9.24 -1.53
N THR A 899 10.13 -8.75 -0.96
CA THR A 899 11.19 -9.58 -0.40
C THR A 899 11.65 -9.06 0.95
N LYS A 900 11.97 -9.98 1.85
CA LYS A 900 12.57 -9.70 3.16
C LYS A 900 14.10 -9.64 3.09
N GLU A 901 14.70 -9.98 1.95
CA GLU A 901 16.15 -9.97 1.80
C GLU A 901 16.67 -8.53 1.89
N PRO A 902 17.63 -8.24 2.78
CA PRO A 902 18.08 -6.88 3.02
C PRO A 902 18.89 -6.34 1.84
N SER A 903 18.99 -5.01 1.81
CA SER A 903 19.99 -4.32 0.99
C SER A 903 21.40 -4.77 1.41
N ARG A 904 22.27 -5.03 0.43
CA ARG A 904 23.65 -5.49 0.65
C ARG A 904 24.64 -4.35 0.40
N PRO A 905 25.76 -4.29 1.13
CA PRO A 905 26.77 -3.25 0.93
C PRO A 905 27.39 -3.32 -0.47
N ILE A 906 27.78 -2.16 -1.00
CA ILE A 906 28.55 -2.00 -2.25
C ILE A 906 29.79 -1.19 -1.92
N THR A 907 30.96 -1.69 -2.27
CA THR A 907 32.22 -0.97 -2.08
C THR A 907 32.59 -0.20 -3.35
N LYS A 908 32.90 1.09 -3.20
CA LYS A 908 33.41 1.96 -4.27
C LYS A 908 34.83 2.40 -3.94
N GLU A 909 35.75 2.22 -4.88
CA GLU A 909 37.12 2.70 -4.80
C GLU A 909 37.32 3.91 -5.71
N ILE A 910 37.48 5.09 -5.12
CA ILE A 910 37.70 6.37 -5.80
C ILE A 910 39.18 6.72 -5.66
N ARG A 911 39.82 7.16 -6.74
CA ARG A 911 41.22 7.62 -6.73
C ARG A 911 41.27 9.14 -6.72
N LEU A 912 42.00 9.70 -5.75
CA LEU A 912 42.16 11.14 -5.53
C LEU A 912 43.60 11.57 -5.78
N LYS A 913 43.78 12.78 -6.31
CA LYS A 913 45.09 13.45 -6.45
C LYS A 913 45.54 13.99 -5.09
N GLY A 914 46.79 13.74 -4.70
CA GLY A 914 47.35 14.20 -3.44
C GLY A 914 47.14 13.23 -2.27
N HIS A 915 47.60 13.65 -1.09
CA HIS A 915 47.58 12.87 0.15
C HIS A 915 46.49 13.36 1.09
N TRP A 916 45.35 12.68 1.06
CA TRP A 916 44.20 13.05 1.86
C TRP A 916 44.12 12.26 3.16
N THR A 917 43.64 12.92 4.22
CA THR A 917 43.27 12.29 5.48
C THR A 917 41.86 12.69 5.90
N LEU A 918 41.14 11.78 6.56
CA LEU A 918 39.86 12.10 7.20
C LEU A 918 40.10 13.00 8.41
N THR A 919 39.24 14.00 8.62
CA THR A 919 39.28 14.83 9.84
C THR A 919 38.72 14.08 11.05
N SER A 920 38.00 12.98 10.85
CA SER A 920 37.48 12.10 11.90
C SER A 920 37.35 10.66 11.39
N PRO A 921 37.61 9.63 12.21
CA PRO A 921 37.44 8.23 11.80
C PRO A 921 35.99 7.92 11.41
N MET A 922 35.82 7.09 10.38
CA MET A 922 34.51 6.62 9.91
C MET A 922 34.59 5.12 9.62
N GLU A 923 33.62 4.33 10.07
CA GLU A 923 33.64 2.87 9.95
C GLU A 923 33.50 2.39 8.50
N ASN A 924 32.74 3.12 7.69
CA ASN A 924 32.41 2.80 6.30
C ASN A 924 33.37 3.44 5.28
N VAL A 925 34.44 4.09 5.74
CA VAL A 925 35.40 4.78 4.87
C VAL A 925 36.83 4.39 5.23
N ARG A 926 37.63 4.03 4.23
CA ARG A 926 39.07 3.75 4.36
C ARG A 926 39.86 4.57 3.34
N LEU A 927 40.98 5.13 3.77
CA LEU A 927 41.94 5.82 2.92
C LEU A 927 43.25 5.04 2.88
N GLU A 928 43.84 4.89 1.70
CA GLU A 928 45.17 4.30 1.49
C GLU A 928 46.01 5.18 0.58
N GLN A 929 47.25 5.47 0.99
CA GLN A 929 48.16 6.29 0.19
C GLN A 929 48.88 5.41 -0.84
N GLN A 930 48.82 5.79 -2.12
CA GLN A 930 49.49 5.09 -3.22
C GLN A 930 50.25 6.11 -4.06
N GLY A 931 51.57 6.23 -3.85
CA GLY A 931 52.39 7.22 -4.54
C GLY A 931 51.98 8.65 -4.17
N ASP A 932 51.61 9.45 -5.17
CA ASP A 932 51.09 10.81 -5.05
C ASP A 932 49.55 10.87 -5.01
N GLN A 933 48.88 9.72 -4.86
CA GLN A 933 47.43 9.59 -4.85
C GLN A 933 46.93 9.00 -3.52
N THR A 934 45.64 9.23 -3.26
CA THR A 934 44.90 8.55 -2.20
C THR A 934 43.82 7.68 -2.81
N VAL A 935 43.76 6.40 -2.42
CA VAL A 935 42.62 5.51 -2.70
C VAL A 935 41.62 5.65 -1.58
N LEU A 936 40.43 6.17 -1.91
CA LEU A 936 39.28 6.29 -1.04
C LEU A 936 38.35 5.10 -1.28
N THR A 937 38.22 4.23 -0.30
CA THR A 937 37.28 3.11 -0.30
C THR A 937 36.06 3.48 0.54
N VAL A 938 34.88 3.49 -0.06
CA VAL A 938 33.60 3.80 0.60
C VAL A 938 32.67 2.59 0.52
N THR A 939 32.12 2.16 1.65
CA THR A 939 31.11 1.08 1.70
C THR A 939 29.71 1.68 1.73
N CYS A 940 29.08 1.78 0.56
CA CYS A 940 27.72 2.27 0.37
C CYS A 940 26.69 1.21 0.80
N LEU A 941 25.60 1.63 1.45
CA LEU A 941 24.50 0.77 1.88
C LEU A 941 23.18 1.53 1.80
N HIS A 942 22.08 0.84 1.51
CA HIS A 942 20.72 1.41 1.48
C HIS A 942 20.51 2.55 0.47
N GLY A 943 21.42 2.68 -0.50
CA GLY A 943 21.47 3.83 -1.38
C GLY A 943 21.67 5.16 -0.65
N GLN A 944 22.20 5.19 0.57
CA GLN A 944 22.38 6.44 1.31
C GLN A 944 23.73 7.09 0.99
N PRO A 945 23.80 8.43 0.85
CA PRO A 945 25.06 9.13 0.65
C PRO A 945 25.92 9.04 1.92
N ILE A 946 27.23 8.86 1.72
CA ILE A 946 28.22 8.90 2.79
C ILE A 946 29.00 10.19 2.63
N GLU A 947 28.84 11.08 3.61
CA GLU A 947 29.50 12.38 3.63
C GLU A 947 30.70 12.36 4.59
N MET A 948 31.81 12.92 4.14
CA MET A 948 33.07 12.95 4.86
C MET A 948 33.80 14.27 4.65
N PHE A 949 34.58 14.66 5.65
CA PHE A 949 35.47 15.80 5.59
C PHE A 949 36.91 15.31 5.47
N MET A 950 37.63 15.88 4.51
CA MET A 950 38.98 15.45 4.16
C MET A 950 39.90 16.66 4.03
N GLU A 951 41.14 16.50 4.46
CA GLU A 951 42.19 17.50 4.30
C GLU A 951 43.36 16.92 3.51
N ASN A 952 43.86 17.70 2.56
CA ASN A 952 45.06 17.39 1.78
C ASN A 952 46.31 17.88 2.53
N LYS A 953 47.33 17.04 2.65
CA LYS A 953 48.56 17.36 3.37
C LYS A 953 49.49 18.30 2.61
#